data_AF-A0A5C5ZZD7-F1
#
_entry.id   AF-A0A5C5ZZD7-F1
#
_cell.length_a   1.000
_cell.length_b   1.000
_cell.length_c   1.000
_cell.angle_alpha   90.00
_cell.angle_beta   90.00
_cell.angle_gamma   90.00
#
_symmetry.space_group_name_H-M   'P 1'
#
loop_
_entity.id
_entity.type
_entity.pdbx_description
1 polymer ?
#
loop_
_entity_poly.entity_id
_entity_poly.type
_entity_poly.pdbx_seq_one_letter_code
_entity_poly.pdbx_strand_id
1 'polypeptide(L)'
;MRKQEFSAWTCIAGACLMGSITAAFVSGCKPPTAARPAAERTSANATASDAAVSTASNTTASNTTVTTGNVTTASAAAVETPLADAPAPAPEAPAPEAPAPMKTDVAATTTDDKAAAESPVETAPAESADAKVAMKPAEEPAAPSPAATESPAADTSETETAAEAPATETLVSEAVEPEKVMEAGGDWPQWGGTRLRNNTPNVSGLPLEWNIGKFDRRTGEWDKSKVLNVAWYSNLGSQTYGNPVVADGRIFVGTNNGAGHLKRYDPQVDLGCLLAFDETNGDFLWQHSSEKLITGRVHDWPLQGICCSPLVEGDRLWFVTSRGEVRCLDTAGFKDDEDDGMVDPEPARVADLMLASDPGKAAMGGLAKGEVAEALATALDTAGETVSGDVKVEAVTEGSKWTLTGNFGGVDRTLTINKEGPRLSVYKELGIHDKNDADVIWVFNMMKSLNVSQHNMCSCSVTSYGDLLFVNTSNGLDESHINLPSPDAPTFICMDKNTGKLLWSDASPGKNILHGQWSSPTVAVLGGVPQAIFAGGDGWIYSFKADSGNAGKGELLWKFDGNPKDTEWKLGGEGTRNNIIATPTVYEGRVYVAVGQDPEHGEGQGHLWCIDPTMRGDISPQLAMKVEGDKRVPIEHKRIQAVEAEEGEIAVDNPNSGAIWHYAMYDANADGEIDFEEEMHRTIGSIAIKDDVLYVADFSGLVHCLDANGKDGQPVVHFTYDMLAQSWGSPLIADGHVFIGDEDGDVAIFEFGPENNEPIEEINMGSSVYSTPVAANGRIYISTKDKLFAIEKQ
;
A
#
# COMPACT_ATOMS: atom_id res chain seq x y z
N MET A 1 -65.05 -1.21 20.52
CA MET A 1 -65.18 -2.35 21.47
C MET A 1 -63.78 -2.91 21.74
N ARG A 2 -63.62 -4.02 22.49
CA ARG A 2 -62.32 -4.40 23.09
C ARG A 2 -61.38 -5.17 22.15
N LYS A 3 -60.07 -4.89 22.31
CA LYS A 3 -58.87 -5.74 22.17
C LYS A 3 -58.90 -6.96 21.22
N GLN A 4 -57.88 -7.03 20.37
CA GLN A 4 -56.86 -8.09 20.49
C GLN A 4 -55.51 -7.59 19.96
N GLU A 5 -54.45 -7.78 20.75
CA GLU A 5 -53.06 -7.55 20.36
C GLU A 5 -52.43 -8.91 20.04
N PHE A 6 -51.63 -9.01 18.98
CA PHE A 6 -50.80 -10.18 18.69
C PHE A 6 -49.36 -9.89 19.12
N SER A 7 -48.79 -10.75 19.97
CA SER A 7 -47.39 -10.65 20.38
C SER A 7 -46.47 -11.49 19.49
N ALA A 8 -45.21 -11.08 19.38
CA ALA A 8 -44.19 -11.68 18.50
C ALA A 8 -44.00 -13.20 18.69
N TRP A 9 -44.27 -13.72 19.90
CA TRP A 9 -44.28 -15.16 20.21
C TRP A 9 -45.16 -15.99 19.28
N THR A 10 -46.22 -15.40 18.73
CA THR A 10 -47.13 -16.10 17.79
C THR A 10 -46.46 -16.39 16.44
N CYS A 11 -45.53 -15.54 16.01
CA CYS A 11 -44.79 -15.73 14.75
C CYS A 11 -43.69 -16.80 14.91
N ILE A 12 -43.00 -16.80 16.06
CA ILE A 12 -41.94 -17.77 16.37
C ILE A 12 -42.50 -19.20 16.38
N ALA A 13 -43.67 -19.41 17.00
CA ALA A 13 -44.33 -20.72 17.04
C ALA A 13 -44.77 -21.25 15.65
N GLY A 14 -44.92 -20.37 14.65
CA GLY A 14 -45.26 -20.76 13.28
C GLY A 14 -44.10 -21.38 12.50
N ALA A 15 -42.86 -20.92 12.75
CA ALA A 15 -41.68 -21.42 12.05
C ALA A 15 -41.30 -22.85 12.46
N CYS A 16 -41.39 -23.16 13.75
CA CYS A 16 -40.96 -24.45 14.32
C CYS A 16 -41.79 -25.67 13.88
N LEU A 17 -42.91 -25.49 13.16
CA LEU A 17 -43.82 -26.57 12.75
C LEU A 17 -43.73 -26.97 11.27
N MET A 18 -42.94 -26.29 10.45
CA MET A 18 -42.71 -26.68 9.03
C MET A 18 -41.28 -27.18 8.72
N GLY A 19 -40.37 -27.22 9.72
CA GLY A 19 -39.05 -27.82 9.56
C GLY A 19 -38.99 -29.35 9.70
N SER A 20 -40.10 -30.02 10.03
CA SER A 20 -40.09 -31.38 10.61
C SER A 20 -40.44 -32.53 9.65
N ILE A 21 -40.55 -32.30 8.33
CA ILE A 21 -40.81 -33.36 7.34
C ILE A 21 -39.98 -33.14 6.06
N THR A 22 -38.79 -33.77 5.98
CA THR A 22 -38.24 -34.53 4.81
C THR A 22 -36.78 -34.92 5.10
N ALA A 23 -36.55 -35.91 5.97
CA ALA A 23 -35.20 -36.43 6.26
C ALA A 23 -35.25 -37.86 6.84
N ALA A 24 -35.63 -38.86 6.04
CA ALA A 24 -35.81 -40.23 6.54
C ALA A 24 -35.57 -41.36 5.51
N PHE A 25 -34.41 -41.39 4.82
CA PHE A 25 -33.89 -42.63 4.20
C PHE A 25 -32.35 -42.68 4.10
N VAL A 26 -31.72 -43.38 5.07
CA VAL A 26 -30.57 -44.31 4.90
C VAL A 26 -29.18 -43.78 4.44
N SER A 27 -28.30 -43.60 5.44
CA SER A 27 -26.90 -44.12 5.54
C SER A 27 -25.76 -43.59 4.64
N GLY A 28 -24.67 -43.10 5.28
CA GLY A 28 -23.35 -42.97 4.65
C GLY A 28 -22.20 -42.42 5.54
N CYS A 29 -21.53 -43.28 6.32
CA CYS A 29 -20.23 -43.04 6.99
C CYS A 29 -20.13 -41.99 8.14
N LYS A 30 -19.02 -42.04 8.89
CA LYS A 30 -18.63 -41.17 10.02
C LYS A 30 -17.28 -40.50 9.74
N PRO A 31 -16.99 -39.30 10.28
CA PRO A 31 -15.64 -38.75 10.36
C PRO A 31 -14.79 -39.43 11.46
N PRO A 32 -13.45 -39.35 11.41
CA PRO A 32 -12.55 -39.82 12.47
C PRO A 32 -12.53 -38.87 13.68
N THR A 33 -11.99 -39.36 14.81
CA THR A 33 -11.83 -38.59 16.05
C THR A 33 -10.34 -38.37 16.34
N ALA A 34 -9.97 -37.19 16.83
CA ALA A 34 -8.60 -36.84 17.19
C ALA A 34 -8.04 -37.68 18.37
N ALA A 35 -6.72 -37.86 18.40
CA ALA A 35 -6.00 -38.53 19.49
C ALA A 35 -4.62 -37.89 19.72
N ARG A 36 -4.16 -37.86 20.98
CA ARG A 36 -2.87 -37.28 21.39
C ARG A 36 -1.68 -38.18 20.98
N PRO A 37 -0.48 -37.62 20.74
CA PRO A 37 0.72 -38.40 20.43
C PRO A 37 1.33 -39.06 21.68
N ALA A 38 1.90 -40.26 21.51
CA ALA A 38 2.77 -40.90 22.50
C ALA A 38 3.72 -41.95 21.87
N ALA A 39 5.02 -41.72 22.03
CA ALA A 39 6.14 -42.66 22.09
C ALA A 39 6.30 -43.86 21.11
N GLU A 40 7.45 -43.86 20.41
CA GLU A 40 8.35 -45.00 20.13
C GLU A 40 7.98 -46.19 19.19
N ARG A 41 8.78 -46.27 18.10
CA ARG A 41 9.57 -47.44 17.59
C ARG A 41 9.10 -48.36 16.45
N THR A 42 10.12 -48.71 15.65
CA THR A 42 10.36 -49.96 14.88
C THR A 42 9.61 -50.27 13.56
N SER A 43 10.19 -49.77 12.46
CA SER A 43 10.75 -50.56 11.33
C SER A 43 10.06 -51.86 10.81
N ALA A 44 9.73 -51.89 9.51
CA ALA A 44 10.01 -53.02 8.59
C ALA A 44 9.87 -52.65 7.09
N ASN A 45 10.65 -53.30 6.22
CA ASN A 45 10.68 -53.10 4.76
C ASN A 45 9.45 -53.66 4.01
N ALA A 46 9.11 -53.06 2.84
CA ALA A 46 8.49 -53.77 1.71
C ALA A 46 8.71 -53.09 0.33
N THR A 47 9.85 -53.40 -0.31
CA THR A 47 10.10 -53.52 -1.77
C THR A 47 9.28 -52.74 -2.82
N ALA A 48 10.04 -51.95 -3.59
CA ALA A 48 9.73 -51.29 -4.87
C ALA A 48 9.24 -52.16 -6.05
N SER A 49 8.76 -51.47 -7.10
CA SER A 49 8.97 -51.82 -8.52
C SER A 49 8.85 -50.60 -9.45
N ASP A 50 9.63 -50.55 -10.54
CA ASP A 50 9.73 -49.49 -11.57
C ASP A 50 8.45 -49.37 -12.46
N ALA A 51 8.21 -48.38 -13.34
CA ALA A 51 9.10 -47.87 -14.39
C ALA A 51 8.55 -46.68 -15.24
N ALA A 52 9.48 -45.82 -15.68
CA ALA A 52 9.59 -45.18 -17.01
C ALA A 52 8.39 -44.45 -17.70
N VAL A 53 8.46 -43.11 -17.69
CA VAL A 53 8.60 -42.21 -18.87
C VAL A 53 8.00 -42.65 -20.22
N SER A 54 7.14 -41.81 -20.80
CA SER A 54 7.14 -41.56 -22.26
C SER A 54 6.72 -40.13 -22.61
N THR A 55 7.34 -39.53 -23.64
CA THR A 55 7.07 -38.17 -24.13
C THR A 55 6.13 -38.18 -25.33
N ALA A 56 5.17 -37.24 -25.39
CA ALA A 56 4.44 -36.93 -26.62
C ALA A 56 4.13 -35.42 -26.71
N SER A 57 4.57 -34.78 -27.80
CA SER A 57 4.24 -33.40 -28.14
C SER A 57 2.95 -33.32 -28.94
N ASN A 58 2.21 -32.20 -28.84
CA ASN A 58 1.33 -31.77 -29.91
C ASN A 58 0.99 -30.28 -29.83
N THR A 59 1.32 -29.54 -30.90
CA THR A 59 0.81 -28.20 -31.20
C THR A 59 -0.49 -28.28 -32.01
N THR A 60 -1.48 -27.43 -31.75
CA THR A 60 -2.40 -26.84 -32.76
C THR A 60 -3.15 -25.65 -32.13
N ALA A 61 -3.58 -24.69 -32.96
CA ALA A 61 -4.09 -23.38 -32.55
C ALA A 61 -5.59 -23.32 -32.23
N SER A 62 -6.02 -22.13 -31.78
CA SER A 62 -7.35 -21.73 -31.32
C SER A 62 -8.50 -21.91 -32.33
N ASN A 63 -9.71 -22.19 -31.83
CA ASN A 63 -10.84 -21.24 -31.97
C ASN A 63 -12.12 -21.66 -31.21
N THR A 64 -12.72 -20.68 -30.54
CA THR A 64 -14.16 -20.35 -30.44
C THR A 64 -15.21 -21.48 -30.36
N THR A 65 -16.00 -21.51 -29.26
CA THR A 65 -17.46 -21.25 -29.28
C THR A 65 -18.03 -21.19 -27.85
N VAL A 66 -18.74 -20.11 -27.52
CA VAL A 66 -19.55 -19.99 -26.29
C VAL A 66 -20.90 -20.67 -26.48
N THR A 67 -21.38 -21.39 -25.46
CA THR A 67 -22.81 -21.75 -25.34
C THR A 67 -23.31 -21.27 -23.98
N THR A 68 -24.30 -20.38 -23.97
CA THR A 68 -24.82 -19.72 -22.77
C THR A 68 -25.84 -20.59 -22.02
N GLY A 69 -25.69 -20.72 -20.71
CA GLY A 69 -26.75 -21.17 -19.80
C GLY A 69 -27.15 -20.03 -18.86
N ASN A 70 -28.41 -19.61 -18.88
CA ASN A 70 -28.90 -18.55 -18.00
C ASN A 70 -29.00 -19.03 -16.55
N VAL A 71 -28.44 -18.25 -15.61
CA VAL A 71 -28.86 -18.24 -14.21
C VAL A 71 -29.16 -16.80 -13.82
N THR A 72 -30.39 -16.55 -13.37
CA THR A 72 -30.79 -15.27 -12.79
C THR A 72 -30.43 -15.26 -11.30
N THR A 73 -29.46 -14.46 -10.90
CA THR A 73 -29.21 -14.13 -9.49
C THR A 73 -30.00 -12.88 -9.11
N ALA A 74 -30.82 -12.99 -8.07
CA ALA A 74 -31.39 -11.83 -7.40
C ALA A 74 -30.33 -11.26 -6.43
N SER A 75 -30.35 -9.95 -6.19
CA SER A 75 -29.54 -9.36 -5.13
C SER A 75 -29.98 -9.91 -3.77
N ALA A 76 -29.02 -10.39 -2.99
CA ALA A 76 -29.14 -10.64 -1.58
C ALA A 76 -27.93 -9.99 -0.91
N ALA A 77 -28.18 -9.11 0.07
CA ALA A 77 -27.11 -8.57 0.88
C ALA A 77 -26.41 -9.70 1.64
N ALA A 78 -25.10 -9.59 1.84
CA ALA A 78 -24.40 -10.46 2.77
C ALA A 78 -24.99 -10.24 4.17
N VAL A 79 -25.52 -11.31 4.76
CA VAL A 79 -25.93 -11.35 6.16
C VAL A 79 -24.86 -12.13 6.89
N GLU A 80 -24.28 -11.52 7.93
CA GLU A 80 -23.30 -12.15 8.79
C GLU A 80 -23.81 -13.47 9.34
N THR A 81 -22.94 -14.48 9.41
CA THR A 81 -23.27 -15.74 10.08
C THR A 81 -22.84 -15.61 11.54
N PRO A 82 -23.77 -15.51 12.50
CA PRO A 82 -23.40 -15.32 13.90
C PRO A 82 -22.67 -16.55 14.44
N LEU A 83 -21.50 -16.32 15.05
CA LEU A 83 -20.84 -17.30 15.89
C LEU A 83 -21.74 -17.68 17.07
N ALA A 84 -21.67 -18.94 17.51
CA ALA A 84 -22.56 -19.47 18.53
C ALA A 84 -22.01 -19.23 19.94
N ASP A 85 -22.83 -18.66 20.82
CA ASP A 85 -22.50 -18.40 22.23
C ASP A 85 -21.86 -19.61 22.93
N ALA A 86 -20.63 -19.44 23.42
CA ALA A 86 -20.06 -20.32 24.44
C ALA A 86 -20.63 -19.93 25.82
N PRO A 87 -21.03 -20.89 26.69
CA PRO A 87 -21.64 -20.58 27.97
C PRO A 87 -20.61 -20.00 28.96
N ALA A 88 -20.86 -18.79 29.45
CA ALA A 88 -19.97 -18.08 30.37
C ALA A 88 -19.67 -18.87 31.66
N PRO A 89 -18.42 -18.80 32.18
CA PRO A 89 -18.06 -19.38 33.48
C PRO A 89 -18.71 -18.61 34.64
N ALA A 90 -18.81 -19.27 35.81
CA ALA A 90 -19.37 -18.66 37.01
C ALA A 90 -18.35 -17.74 37.72
N PRO A 91 -18.79 -16.65 38.38
CA PRO A 91 -17.88 -15.70 39.02
C PRO A 91 -17.24 -16.26 40.30
N GLU A 92 -15.92 -16.10 40.43
CA GLU A 92 -15.21 -16.30 41.71
C GLU A 92 -15.32 -15.08 42.63
N ALA A 93 -14.94 -15.26 43.90
CA ALA A 93 -15.13 -14.27 44.96
C ALA A 93 -13.89 -13.37 45.16
N PRO A 94 -14.06 -12.08 45.56
CA PRO A 94 -12.96 -11.14 45.66
C PRO A 94 -12.01 -11.43 46.83
N ALA A 95 -10.71 -11.26 46.58
CA ALA A 95 -9.66 -11.19 47.60
C ALA A 95 -9.52 -9.75 48.17
N PRO A 96 -8.94 -9.55 49.37
CA PRO A 96 -9.10 -8.32 50.14
C PRO A 96 -8.06 -7.21 49.85
N GLU A 97 -8.43 -5.98 50.26
CA GLU A 97 -7.68 -4.72 50.11
C GLU A 97 -6.26 -4.72 50.73
N ALA A 98 -5.34 -4.00 50.08
CA ALA A 98 -4.05 -3.61 50.66
C ALA A 98 -4.12 -2.19 51.29
N PRO A 99 -3.47 -1.94 52.45
CA PRO A 99 -3.60 -0.66 53.17
C PRO A 99 -2.66 0.45 52.66
N ALA A 100 -3.17 1.68 52.67
CA ALA A 100 -2.46 2.91 52.30
C ALA A 100 -1.43 3.38 53.37
N PRO A 101 -0.51 4.33 53.06
CA PRO A 101 0.82 4.39 53.68
C PRO A 101 0.94 5.33 54.90
N MET A 102 2.10 5.27 55.58
CA MET A 102 2.52 6.25 56.57
C MET A 102 3.92 6.83 56.29
N LYS A 103 4.05 8.14 56.54
CA LYS A 103 5.26 8.95 56.36
C LYS A 103 6.20 8.84 57.55
N THR A 104 7.48 9.18 57.36
CA THR A 104 8.14 10.23 58.16
C THR A 104 9.35 10.82 57.43
N ASP A 105 9.54 12.12 57.61
CA ASP A 105 10.69 12.91 57.17
C ASP A 105 11.97 12.62 57.99
N VAL A 106 13.14 13.09 57.55
CA VAL A 106 13.89 14.16 58.27
C VAL A 106 15.17 14.60 57.51
N ALA A 107 15.45 15.89 57.64
CA ALA A 107 16.47 16.72 56.99
C ALA A 107 17.94 16.21 56.88
N ALA A 108 18.50 16.46 55.70
CA ALA A 108 19.77 17.13 55.39
C ALA A 108 20.87 17.35 56.46
N THR A 109 22.12 17.22 56.02
CA THR A 109 23.23 18.11 56.45
C THR A 109 24.29 18.25 55.35
N THR A 110 25.05 19.35 55.36
CA THR A 110 25.97 19.80 54.29
C THR A 110 27.41 19.97 54.77
N THR A 111 28.38 19.62 53.92
CA THR A 111 29.73 20.23 53.74
C THR A 111 30.34 19.59 52.48
N ASP A 112 30.72 20.31 51.42
CA ASP A 112 31.94 21.16 51.28
C ASP A 112 33.27 20.38 51.47
N ASP A 113 34.08 20.27 50.41
CA ASP A 113 35.23 21.20 50.20
C ASP A 113 35.84 21.09 48.77
N LYS A 114 36.92 21.84 48.48
CA LYS A 114 37.44 22.17 47.14
C LYS A 114 38.86 21.66 46.79
N ALA A 115 38.98 21.18 45.54
CA ALA A 115 39.96 21.54 44.51
C ALA A 115 41.51 21.31 44.63
N ALA A 116 42.04 20.75 43.53
CA ALA A 116 43.24 21.16 42.75
C ALA A 116 44.67 20.60 43.00
N ALA A 117 45.19 19.93 41.94
CA ALA A 117 46.56 19.96 41.37
C ALA A 117 47.75 19.35 42.18
N GLU A 118 48.95 19.02 41.64
CA GLU A 118 49.62 19.26 40.34
C GLU A 118 50.34 17.99 39.75
N SER A 119 51.00 18.13 38.59
CA SER A 119 51.68 17.10 37.75
C SER A 119 53.13 16.74 38.15
N PRO A 120 53.87 15.87 37.41
CA PRO A 120 54.81 16.41 36.39
C PRO A 120 55.20 15.53 35.15
N VAL A 121 55.47 16.20 34.00
CA VAL A 121 56.61 16.02 33.02
C VAL A 121 56.86 14.63 32.36
N GLU A 122 56.67 14.44 31.03
CA GLU A 122 57.58 14.67 29.85
C GLU A 122 58.71 13.59 29.69
N THR A 123 59.22 13.11 28.53
CA THR A 123 59.47 13.61 27.15
C THR A 123 59.49 12.50 26.06
N ALA A 124 59.51 12.86 24.76
CA ALA A 124 59.73 11.97 23.59
C ALA A 124 61.24 11.84 23.16
N PRO A 125 61.56 11.02 22.11
CA PRO A 125 61.93 11.56 20.77
C PRO A 125 61.50 10.66 19.56
N ALA A 126 61.99 10.92 18.33
CA ALA A 126 61.57 10.26 17.07
C ALA A 126 62.67 10.22 15.94
N GLU A 127 62.28 9.80 14.71
CA GLU A 127 62.98 9.95 13.38
C GLU A 127 64.22 9.04 13.07
N SER A 128 64.62 8.72 11.81
CA SER A 128 64.04 8.83 10.43
C SER A 128 64.83 8.02 9.34
N ALA A 129 64.30 7.94 8.09
CA ALA A 129 64.99 7.76 6.76
C ALA A 129 65.60 6.36 6.35
N ASP A 130 65.86 5.96 5.08
CA ASP A 130 65.60 6.51 3.70
C ASP A 130 65.74 5.49 2.49
N ALA A 131 65.21 5.88 1.31
CA ALA A 131 65.68 5.72 -0.11
C ALA A 131 65.90 4.39 -0.96
N LYS A 132 64.99 4.18 -1.96
CA LYS A 132 65.16 4.16 -3.48
C LYS A 132 65.72 2.98 -4.35
N VAL A 133 65.33 3.05 -5.67
CA VAL A 133 65.80 2.37 -6.93
C VAL A 133 65.21 0.96 -7.24
N ALA A 134 64.56 0.57 -8.38
CA ALA A 134 64.00 1.17 -9.63
C ALA A 134 64.84 1.34 -10.96
N MET A 135 64.46 0.66 -12.08
CA MET A 135 64.86 0.93 -13.50
C MET A 135 64.00 0.19 -14.59
N LYS A 136 64.04 0.67 -15.87
CA LYS A 136 63.41 0.12 -17.13
C LYS A 136 64.49 0.03 -18.26
N PRO A 137 64.31 -0.58 -19.47
CA PRO A 137 63.39 -0.20 -20.59
C PRO A 137 62.62 -1.43 -21.20
N ALA A 138 62.39 -1.78 -22.48
CA ALA A 138 62.85 -1.40 -23.85
C ALA A 138 61.80 -1.74 -24.97
N GLU A 139 62.20 -1.89 -26.25
CA GLU A 139 61.45 -1.37 -27.43
C GLU A 139 61.78 -2.08 -28.80
N GLU A 140 60.75 -2.45 -29.60
CA GLU A 140 60.65 -2.68 -31.09
C GLU A 140 61.65 -3.61 -31.88
N PRO A 141 61.52 -3.91 -33.23
CA PRO A 141 60.57 -3.43 -34.28
C PRO A 141 59.92 -4.45 -35.31
N ALA A 142 58.81 -4.00 -35.93
CA ALA A 142 58.34 -4.07 -37.35
C ALA A 142 58.29 -5.33 -38.31
N ALA A 143 57.06 -5.56 -38.88
CA ALA A 143 56.68 -5.77 -40.32
C ALA A 143 57.09 -7.06 -41.12
N PRO A 144 56.48 -7.42 -42.30
CA PRO A 144 55.47 -6.72 -43.15
C PRO A 144 54.22 -7.56 -43.63
N SER A 145 53.38 -6.95 -44.49
CA SER A 145 52.16 -7.50 -45.17
C SER A 145 52.43 -7.90 -46.66
N PRO A 146 51.53 -8.58 -47.44
CA PRO A 146 50.20 -8.10 -47.92
C PRO A 146 49.09 -9.21 -47.84
N ALA A 147 47.84 -9.12 -48.36
CA ALA A 147 47.14 -8.19 -49.29
C ALA A 147 45.61 -8.09 -49.00
N ALA A 148 44.89 -7.20 -49.70
CA ALA A 148 43.44 -6.94 -49.54
C ALA A 148 42.51 -7.99 -50.23
N THR A 149 41.19 -7.99 -50.03
CA THR A 149 40.24 -7.08 -50.73
C THR A 149 38.97 -6.66 -49.95
N GLU A 150 38.57 -5.40 -50.19
CA GLU A 150 37.18 -4.85 -50.20
C GLU A 150 36.43 -4.57 -48.87
N SER A 151 35.40 -3.72 -49.00
CA SER A 151 34.87 -2.79 -47.97
C SER A 151 33.55 -2.14 -48.47
N PRO A 152 32.82 -1.28 -47.72
CA PRO A 152 33.06 -0.81 -46.34
C PRO A 152 31.83 -0.96 -45.40
N ALA A 153 32.03 -0.62 -44.13
CA ALA A 153 30.97 -0.30 -43.17
C ALA A 153 30.75 1.22 -43.08
N ALA A 154 29.78 1.66 -42.28
CA ALA A 154 29.61 3.06 -41.91
C ALA A 154 29.83 3.24 -40.40
N ASP A 155 30.81 4.06 -40.02
CA ASP A 155 30.86 4.83 -38.77
C ASP A 155 31.89 5.96 -38.92
N THR A 156 31.71 7.07 -38.20
CA THR A 156 32.71 8.13 -38.04
C THR A 156 32.56 8.77 -36.66
N SER A 157 33.43 8.37 -35.74
CA SER A 157 33.71 9.11 -34.51
C SER A 157 35.08 9.78 -34.62
N GLU A 158 35.19 11.00 -34.09
CA GLU A 158 36.47 11.63 -33.73
C GLU A 158 36.45 11.97 -32.24
N THR A 159 37.63 12.05 -31.63
CA THR A 159 37.82 12.00 -30.18
C THR A 159 38.56 13.24 -29.69
N GLU A 160 38.15 13.82 -28.56
CA GLU A 160 39.02 14.69 -27.76
C GLU A 160 39.17 14.21 -26.31
N THR A 161 40.29 14.62 -25.72
CA THR A 161 40.96 14.02 -24.56
C THR A 161 40.26 14.21 -23.22
N ALA A 162 40.37 13.20 -22.35
CA ALA A 162 40.04 13.31 -20.93
C ALA A 162 41.00 14.22 -20.16
N ALA A 163 40.48 14.86 -19.10
CA ALA A 163 41.23 15.60 -18.09
C ALA A 163 40.72 15.20 -16.68
N GLU A 164 41.52 15.46 -15.64
CA GLU A 164 41.22 15.01 -14.27
C GLU A 164 40.05 15.76 -13.63
N ALA A 165 39.27 15.04 -12.82
CA ALA A 165 38.07 15.56 -12.16
C ALA A 165 38.38 16.54 -11.02
N PRO A 166 37.52 17.56 -10.85
CA PRO A 166 37.02 17.86 -9.51
C PRO A 166 35.51 18.15 -9.48
N ALA A 167 34.98 18.16 -8.26
CA ALA A 167 33.62 18.57 -7.85
C ALA A 167 32.46 17.63 -8.25
N THR A 168 31.84 17.10 -7.19
CA THR A 168 30.39 16.83 -7.05
C THR A 168 29.53 17.12 -8.29
N GLU A 169 29.07 16.05 -8.95
CA GLU A 169 27.85 16.14 -9.76
C GLU A 169 26.72 16.65 -8.87
N THR A 170 26.00 17.68 -9.32
CA THR A 170 24.78 18.12 -8.65
C THR A 170 23.75 17.02 -8.77
N LEU A 171 23.53 16.32 -7.66
CA LEU A 171 22.38 15.44 -7.49
C LEU A 171 21.09 16.23 -7.80
N VAL A 172 20.10 15.53 -8.34
CA VAL A 172 18.93 16.11 -9.00
C VAL A 172 18.26 17.16 -8.11
N SER A 173 17.87 18.31 -8.67
CA SER A 173 17.23 19.37 -7.89
C SER A 173 15.88 18.92 -7.35
N GLU A 174 15.82 18.61 -6.06
CA GLU A 174 14.59 18.29 -5.35
C GLU A 174 13.72 19.54 -5.19
N ALA A 175 12.40 19.37 -5.22
CA ALA A 175 11.47 20.48 -5.03
C ALA A 175 11.53 21.03 -3.58
N VAL A 176 11.54 20.14 -2.59
CA VAL A 176 11.70 20.45 -1.17
C VAL A 176 12.50 19.32 -0.50
N GLU A 177 13.52 19.67 0.29
CA GLU A 177 14.27 18.71 1.12
C GLU A 177 13.37 18.14 2.23
N PRO A 178 13.47 16.85 2.59
CA PRO A 178 12.61 16.22 3.59
C PRO A 178 12.54 16.96 4.93
N GLU A 179 13.69 17.42 5.42
CA GLU A 179 13.82 18.07 6.73
C GLU A 179 12.98 19.36 6.80
N LYS A 180 12.89 20.11 5.68
CA LYS A 180 12.09 21.34 5.61
C LYS A 180 10.59 21.06 5.73
N VAL A 181 10.11 19.96 5.16
CA VAL A 181 8.70 19.54 5.25
C VAL A 181 8.41 19.09 6.69
N MET A 182 9.29 18.28 7.26
CA MET A 182 9.16 17.78 8.63
C MET A 182 9.21 18.90 9.67
N GLU A 183 10.15 19.85 9.56
CA GLU A 183 10.31 20.99 10.49
C GLU A 183 9.19 22.04 10.38
N ALA A 184 8.57 22.22 9.21
CA ALA A 184 7.66 23.34 8.96
C ALA A 184 6.33 23.24 9.72
N GLY A 185 5.83 22.03 9.98
CA GLY A 185 4.47 21.82 10.52
C GLY A 185 3.36 22.34 9.59
N GLY A 186 3.66 22.45 8.30
CA GLY A 186 2.73 22.91 7.26
C GLY A 186 2.11 21.75 6.49
N ASP A 187 2.11 21.85 5.17
CA ASP A 187 1.66 20.81 4.23
C ASP A 187 2.34 19.45 4.43
N TRP A 188 1.62 18.37 4.11
CA TRP A 188 2.07 16.97 4.18
C TRP A 188 1.83 16.29 2.82
N PRO A 189 2.69 16.54 1.81
CA PRO A 189 2.38 16.37 0.39
C PRO A 189 2.50 14.93 -0.15
N GLN A 190 2.76 13.94 0.70
CA GLN A 190 2.68 12.51 0.36
C GLN A 190 2.50 11.67 1.63
N TRP A 191 2.21 10.37 1.51
CA TRP A 191 2.21 9.46 2.67
C TRP A 191 3.57 9.47 3.37
N GLY A 192 3.56 9.73 4.68
CA GLY A 192 4.75 9.94 5.50
C GLY A 192 5.45 11.30 5.26
N GLY A 193 4.76 12.26 4.65
CA GLY A 193 5.18 13.64 4.39
C GLY A 193 6.26 13.83 3.33
N THR A 194 7.21 12.89 3.27
CA THR A 194 8.43 12.98 2.49
C THR A 194 8.78 11.65 1.86
N ARG A 195 9.75 11.66 0.92
CA ARG A 195 10.36 10.44 0.38
C ARG A 195 11.06 9.54 1.43
N LEU A 196 11.24 10.00 2.68
CA LEU A 196 11.76 9.20 3.80
C LEU A 196 10.67 8.37 4.52
N ARG A 197 9.39 8.67 4.27
CA ARG A 197 8.19 7.97 4.80
C ARG A 197 7.97 7.99 6.31
N ASN A 198 8.77 8.76 7.05
CA ASN A 198 8.65 8.89 8.49
C ASN A 198 7.52 9.87 8.88
N ASN A 199 6.42 9.37 9.46
CA ASN A 199 5.19 10.14 9.68
C ASN A 199 5.25 11.02 10.95
N THR A 200 6.18 11.98 10.98
CA THR A 200 6.53 12.77 12.17
C THR A 200 6.54 14.31 11.94
N PRO A 201 5.40 14.90 11.54
CA PRO A 201 5.31 16.34 11.24
C PRO A 201 5.45 17.20 12.50
N ASN A 202 6.25 18.27 12.42
CA ASN A 202 6.42 19.26 13.50
C ASN A 202 5.22 20.24 13.63
N VAL A 203 4.00 19.74 13.43
CA VAL A 203 2.77 20.49 13.71
C VAL A 203 2.64 20.64 15.23
N SER A 204 2.14 21.80 15.67
CA SER A 204 1.90 22.09 17.08
C SER A 204 0.53 22.74 17.30
N GLY A 205 0.02 22.63 18.52
CA GLY A 205 -1.31 23.13 18.90
C GLY A 205 -2.47 22.14 18.65
N LEU A 206 -2.18 20.86 18.38
CA LEU A 206 -3.17 19.83 18.04
C LEU A 206 -4.14 19.49 19.18
N PRO A 207 -5.43 19.25 18.90
CA PRO A 207 -6.39 18.82 19.91
C PRO A 207 -6.09 17.39 20.41
N LEU A 208 -6.26 17.18 21.72
CA LEU A 208 -6.16 15.86 22.38
C LEU A 208 -7.52 15.37 22.89
N GLU A 209 -8.54 16.21 22.77
CA GLU A 209 -9.95 15.90 23.02
C GLU A 209 -10.75 16.37 21.79
N TRP A 210 -11.67 15.55 21.29
CA TRP A 210 -12.64 15.95 20.27
C TRP A 210 -13.91 15.11 20.37
N ASN A 211 -14.96 15.55 19.67
CA ASN A 211 -16.18 14.77 19.55
C ASN A 211 -16.82 15.00 18.18
N ILE A 212 -17.01 13.92 17.42
CA ILE A 212 -17.63 13.98 16.08
C ILE A 212 -19.14 14.18 16.11
N GLY A 213 -19.78 14.34 17.28
CA GLY A 213 -21.24 14.44 17.40
C GLY A 213 -21.91 13.10 17.11
N LYS A 214 -23.02 13.12 16.36
CA LYS A 214 -23.67 11.89 15.86
C LYS A 214 -24.22 12.04 14.45
N PHE A 215 -24.24 10.97 13.68
CA PHE A 215 -24.87 10.89 12.36
C PHE A 215 -26.08 9.97 12.41
N ASP A 216 -27.23 10.40 11.86
CA ASP A 216 -28.38 9.50 11.67
C ASP A 216 -28.06 8.48 10.57
N ARG A 217 -28.03 7.19 10.94
CA ARG A 217 -27.67 6.07 10.04
C ARG A 217 -28.61 5.86 8.83
N ARG A 218 -29.69 6.64 8.69
CA ARG A 218 -30.68 6.54 7.60
C ARG A 218 -30.77 7.82 6.74
N THR A 219 -30.41 9.00 7.27
CA THR A 219 -30.44 10.27 6.52
C THR A 219 -29.07 10.91 6.34
N GLY A 220 -28.06 10.52 7.11
CA GLY A 220 -26.76 11.20 7.15
C GLY A 220 -26.79 12.56 7.86
N GLU A 221 -27.91 12.95 8.50
CA GLU A 221 -28.01 14.21 9.22
C GLU A 221 -27.04 14.25 10.42
N TRP A 222 -26.24 15.31 10.50
CA TRP A 222 -25.22 15.51 11.56
C TRP A 222 -25.81 16.26 12.76
N ASP A 223 -26.02 15.56 13.87
CA ASP A 223 -26.32 16.15 15.17
C ASP A 223 -25.07 16.78 15.76
N LYS A 224 -24.94 18.09 15.56
CA LYS A 224 -23.82 18.90 16.06
C LYS A 224 -23.92 19.23 17.56
N SER A 225 -24.95 18.79 18.28
CA SER A 225 -25.23 19.26 19.66
C SER A 225 -24.18 18.89 20.71
N LYS A 226 -23.24 18.01 20.36
CA LYS A 226 -22.11 17.58 21.20
C LYS A 226 -20.74 17.75 20.54
N VAL A 227 -20.67 18.35 19.36
CA VAL A 227 -19.40 18.45 18.61
C VAL A 227 -18.39 19.30 19.38
N LEU A 228 -17.15 18.83 19.41
CA LEU A 228 -16.00 19.47 20.05
C LEU A 228 -14.80 19.33 19.12
N ASN A 229 -14.08 20.43 18.87
CA ASN A 229 -12.82 20.45 18.12
C ASN A 229 -12.85 19.86 16.70
N VAL A 230 -14.04 19.69 16.07
CA VAL A 230 -14.15 19.32 14.65
C VAL A 230 -14.45 20.56 13.82
N ALA A 231 -13.51 20.96 12.96
CA ALA A 231 -13.64 22.09 12.05
C ALA A 231 -14.74 21.82 11.01
N TRP A 232 -14.62 20.67 10.33
CA TRP A 232 -15.53 20.21 9.29
C TRP A 232 -15.40 18.69 9.10
N TYR A 233 -16.31 18.11 8.33
CA TYR A 233 -16.18 16.75 7.79
C TYR A 233 -16.67 16.71 6.34
N SER A 234 -16.14 15.79 5.56
CA SER A 234 -16.50 15.56 4.15
C SER A 234 -16.79 14.07 3.95
N ASN A 235 -17.81 13.72 3.15
CA ASN A 235 -18.09 12.31 2.86
C ASN A 235 -17.09 11.76 1.83
N LEU A 236 -16.55 10.59 2.13
CA LEU A 236 -15.74 9.78 1.23
C LEU A 236 -16.63 8.68 0.60
N GLY A 237 -16.03 7.62 0.07
CA GLY A 237 -16.75 6.45 -0.40
C GLY A 237 -17.44 5.64 0.73
N SER A 238 -17.82 4.40 0.42
CA SER A 238 -18.27 3.42 1.42
C SER A 238 -17.14 2.55 1.98
N GLN A 239 -15.93 2.70 1.45
CA GLN A 239 -14.71 2.03 1.89
C GLN A 239 -13.49 2.89 1.49
N THR A 240 -12.62 3.18 2.47
CA THR A 240 -11.44 4.05 2.32
C THR A 240 -10.25 3.42 3.03
N TYR A 241 -9.09 3.44 2.36
CA TYR A 241 -7.78 3.06 2.90
C TYR A 241 -6.65 3.99 2.42
N GLY A 242 -6.92 4.90 1.47
CA GLY A 242 -5.93 5.89 1.04
C GLY A 242 -5.75 6.95 2.12
N ASN A 243 -4.51 7.14 2.60
CA ASN A 243 -4.20 8.14 3.60
C ASN A 243 -4.42 9.55 3.02
N PRO A 244 -4.93 10.51 3.81
CA PRO A 244 -5.09 11.89 3.35
C PRO A 244 -3.73 12.54 3.09
N VAL A 245 -3.65 13.34 2.03
CA VAL A 245 -2.45 14.10 1.62
C VAL A 245 -2.82 15.57 1.53
N VAL A 246 -2.04 16.46 2.15
CA VAL A 246 -2.37 17.88 2.33
C VAL A 246 -1.34 18.75 1.62
N ALA A 247 -1.76 19.60 0.69
CA ALA A 247 -0.87 20.48 -0.07
C ALA A 247 -1.62 21.69 -0.66
N ASP A 248 -1.02 22.89 -0.57
CA ASP A 248 -1.52 24.15 -1.14
C ASP A 248 -3.02 24.39 -0.87
N GLY A 249 -3.45 24.30 0.39
CA GLY A 249 -4.84 24.53 0.78
C GLY A 249 -5.84 23.49 0.26
N ARG A 250 -5.38 22.32 -0.18
CA ARG A 250 -6.19 21.20 -0.68
C ARG A 250 -5.85 19.90 0.06
N ILE A 251 -6.82 18.99 0.12
CA ILE A 251 -6.63 17.64 0.66
C ILE A 251 -7.07 16.60 -0.36
N PHE A 252 -6.22 15.61 -0.60
CA PHE A 252 -6.44 14.53 -1.56
C PHE A 252 -6.60 13.18 -0.84
N VAL A 253 -7.64 12.41 -1.17
CA VAL A 253 -7.94 11.11 -0.53
C VAL A 253 -8.35 10.04 -1.54
N GLY A 254 -7.70 8.88 -1.46
CA GLY A 254 -8.04 7.68 -2.22
C GLY A 254 -9.18 6.87 -1.58
N THR A 255 -10.26 6.64 -2.32
CA THR A 255 -11.50 6.02 -1.82
C THR A 255 -12.33 5.39 -2.97
N ASN A 256 -13.57 5.00 -2.73
CA ASN A 256 -14.53 4.54 -3.76
C ASN A 256 -15.64 5.60 -4.02
N ASN A 257 -16.56 5.33 -4.94
CA ASN A 257 -17.63 6.28 -5.33
C ASN A 257 -18.84 6.39 -4.37
N GLY A 258 -18.79 5.82 -3.16
CA GLY A 258 -19.96 5.70 -2.26
C GLY A 258 -20.67 7.00 -1.86
N ALA A 259 -20.05 8.18 -1.99
CA ALA A 259 -20.70 9.48 -1.85
C ALA A 259 -21.43 9.96 -3.12
N GLY A 260 -21.03 9.52 -4.31
CA GLY A 260 -21.58 9.96 -5.60
C GLY A 260 -21.40 11.47 -5.89
N HIS A 261 -20.20 12.03 -5.65
CA HIS A 261 -19.93 13.45 -5.86
C HIS A 261 -20.16 13.92 -7.32
N LEU A 262 -20.05 12.99 -8.28
CA LEU A 262 -20.27 13.25 -9.71
C LEU A 262 -21.64 12.72 -10.15
N LYS A 263 -22.53 13.61 -10.62
CA LYS A 263 -23.92 13.29 -11.04
C LYS A 263 -24.05 12.11 -12.02
N ARG A 264 -23.04 11.90 -12.87
CA ARG A 264 -23.01 10.80 -13.86
C ARG A 264 -22.70 9.42 -13.26
N TYR A 265 -22.24 9.38 -12.01
CA TYR A 265 -21.91 8.18 -11.27
C TYR A 265 -22.73 8.12 -9.97
N ASP A 266 -23.94 7.56 -10.06
CA ASP A 266 -24.76 7.19 -8.91
C ASP A 266 -23.92 6.43 -7.85
N PRO A 267 -24.15 6.63 -6.54
CA PRO A 267 -23.41 5.95 -5.46
C PRO A 267 -23.33 4.41 -5.54
N GLN A 268 -24.20 3.76 -6.33
CA GLN A 268 -24.15 2.31 -6.59
C GLN A 268 -23.24 1.91 -7.76
N VAL A 269 -22.67 2.87 -8.49
CA VAL A 269 -21.63 2.63 -9.51
C VAL A 269 -20.29 2.44 -8.79
N ASP A 270 -19.76 1.22 -8.86
CA ASP A 270 -18.48 0.85 -8.29
C ASP A 270 -17.31 1.40 -9.13
N LEU A 271 -16.48 2.24 -8.51
CA LEU A 271 -15.31 2.91 -9.08
C LEU A 271 -14.20 3.00 -8.02
N GLY A 272 -12.94 3.04 -8.46
CA GLY A 272 -11.87 3.67 -7.69
C GLY A 272 -11.89 5.18 -7.91
N CYS A 273 -11.79 5.98 -6.83
CA CYS A 273 -11.83 7.44 -6.87
C CYS A 273 -10.63 8.06 -6.15
N LEU A 274 -10.12 9.17 -6.69
CA LEU A 274 -9.27 10.11 -5.95
C LEU A 274 -10.07 11.41 -5.84
N LEU A 275 -10.34 11.84 -4.61
CA LEU A 275 -11.13 13.04 -4.31
C LEU A 275 -10.22 14.18 -3.86
N ALA A 276 -10.53 15.40 -4.27
CA ALA A 276 -9.93 16.63 -3.78
C ALA A 276 -10.95 17.47 -3.00
N PHE A 277 -10.52 18.02 -1.87
CA PHE A 277 -11.32 18.91 -0.99
C PHE A 277 -10.55 20.19 -0.68
N ASP A 278 -11.27 21.29 -0.43
CA ASP A 278 -10.71 22.52 0.14
C ASP A 278 -10.29 22.27 1.60
N GLU A 279 -9.05 22.58 1.95
CA GLU A 279 -8.51 22.35 3.30
C GLU A 279 -9.20 23.22 4.36
N THR A 280 -9.60 24.44 4.01
CA THR A 280 -10.18 25.41 4.94
C THR A 280 -11.51 24.92 5.47
N ASN A 281 -12.40 24.43 4.60
CA ASN A 281 -13.81 24.16 4.91
C ASN A 281 -14.35 22.75 4.54
N GLY A 282 -13.58 21.93 3.84
CA GLY A 282 -13.98 20.58 3.42
C GLY A 282 -14.87 20.51 2.17
N ASP A 283 -15.10 21.62 1.46
CA ASP A 283 -15.91 21.62 0.24
C ASP A 283 -15.27 20.74 -0.83
N PHE A 284 -16.11 19.95 -1.52
CA PHE A 284 -15.66 19.09 -2.62
C PHE A 284 -15.18 19.93 -3.82
N LEU A 285 -13.94 19.71 -4.23
CA LEU A 285 -13.35 20.33 -5.41
C LEU A 285 -13.62 19.46 -6.63
N TRP A 286 -12.93 18.32 -6.75
CA TRP A 286 -13.02 17.45 -7.92
C TRP A 286 -12.82 15.97 -7.58
N GLN A 287 -13.20 15.10 -8.52
CA GLN A 287 -13.03 13.65 -8.44
C GLN A 287 -12.40 13.10 -9.73
N HIS A 288 -11.21 12.50 -9.63
CA HIS A 288 -10.76 11.55 -10.64
C HIS A 288 -11.53 10.24 -10.45
N SER A 289 -11.94 9.60 -11.55
CA SER A 289 -12.75 8.39 -11.56
C SER A 289 -12.12 7.29 -12.40
N SER A 290 -12.06 6.07 -11.85
CA SER A 290 -11.61 4.87 -12.56
C SER A 290 -12.66 3.78 -12.46
N GLU A 291 -13.34 3.48 -13.57
CA GLU A 291 -14.28 2.35 -13.60
C GLU A 291 -13.54 1.03 -13.36
N LYS A 292 -14.23 0.06 -12.76
CA LYS A 292 -13.64 -1.24 -12.45
C LYS A 292 -13.15 -2.01 -13.69
N LEU A 293 -12.07 -2.79 -13.53
CA LEU A 293 -11.63 -3.73 -14.55
C LEU A 293 -12.70 -4.84 -14.75
N ILE A 294 -12.98 -5.21 -16.01
CA ILE A 294 -14.00 -6.23 -16.35
C ILE A 294 -13.64 -7.64 -15.85
N THR A 295 -12.38 -7.87 -15.48
CA THR A 295 -11.89 -9.08 -14.81
C THR A 295 -12.28 -9.15 -13.33
N GLY A 296 -12.74 -8.05 -12.72
CA GLY A 296 -13.21 -8.01 -11.33
C GLY A 296 -12.15 -8.50 -10.33
N ARG A 297 -12.58 -9.32 -9.37
CA ARG A 297 -11.80 -9.78 -8.20
C ARG A 297 -10.37 -10.28 -8.47
N VAL A 298 -10.07 -10.76 -9.68
CA VAL A 298 -8.71 -11.16 -10.08
C VAL A 298 -7.72 -9.98 -10.00
N HIS A 299 -8.15 -8.79 -10.43
CA HIS A 299 -7.27 -7.62 -10.60
C HIS A 299 -7.74 -6.37 -9.85
N ASP A 300 -9.05 -6.21 -9.64
CA ASP A 300 -9.67 -4.98 -9.14
C ASP A 300 -10.92 -5.34 -8.31
N TRP A 301 -10.73 -5.40 -6.99
CA TRP A 301 -11.76 -5.86 -6.05
C TRP A 301 -13.04 -5.00 -6.09
N PRO A 302 -14.24 -5.61 -6.13
CA PRO A 302 -15.50 -4.88 -6.06
C PRO A 302 -15.64 -4.08 -4.78
N LEU A 303 -16.23 -2.88 -4.87
CA LEU A 303 -16.42 -1.89 -3.81
C LEU A 303 -15.13 -1.34 -3.19
N GLN A 304 -13.95 -1.76 -3.67
CA GLN A 304 -12.67 -1.31 -3.13
C GLN A 304 -12.24 0.03 -3.73
N GLY A 305 -11.74 0.94 -2.89
CA GLY A 305 -11.27 2.26 -3.32
C GLY A 305 -9.91 2.25 -4.01
N ILE A 306 -9.41 3.46 -4.33
CA ILE A 306 -7.98 3.65 -4.60
C ILE A 306 -7.25 3.70 -3.25
N CYS A 307 -6.34 2.75 -2.99
CA CYS A 307 -5.54 2.73 -1.77
C CYS A 307 -4.26 3.58 -1.87
N CYS A 308 -3.89 4.00 -3.09
CA CYS A 308 -2.78 4.92 -3.32
C CYS A 308 -3.03 6.27 -2.63
N SER A 309 -2.09 6.70 -1.79
CA SER A 309 -1.96 8.10 -1.37
C SER A 309 -1.13 8.83 -2.42
N PRO A 310 -1.53 10.00 -2.94
CA PRO A 310 -0.79 10.69 -3.98
C PRO A 310 0.55 11.27 -3.47
N LEU A 311 1.42 11.62 -4.40
CA LEU A 311 2.50 12.60 -4.23
C LEU A 311 2.04 13.92 -4.84
N VAL A 312 2.24 15.05 -4.16
CA VAL A 312 1.99 16.40 -4.68
C VAL A 312 3.31 17.19 -4.72
N GLU A 313 3.58 17.92 -5.81
CA GLU A 313 4.66 18.90 -5.89
C GLU A 313 4.22 20.11 -6.72
N GLY A 314 4.01 21.25 -6.06
CA GLY A 314 3.56 22.47 -6.73
C GLY A 314 2.14 22.34 -7.28
N ASP A 315 1.98 22.61 -8.58
CA ASP A 315 0.70 22.50 -9.31
C ASP A 315 0.30 21.04 -9.61
N ARG A 316 1.21 20.07 -9.47
CA ARG A 316 1.03 18.69 -9.97
C ARG A 316 0.92 17.65 -8.86
N LEU A 317 0.20 16.57 -9.15
CA LEU A 317 0.19 15.36 -8.33
C LEU A 317 0.28 14.08 -9.15
N TRP A 318 0.87 13.05 -8.54
CA TRP A 318 1.08 11.72 -9.12
C TRP A 318 0.51 10.63 -8.23
N PHE A 319 -0.14 9.64 -8.84
CA PHE A 319 -0.73 8.50 -8.13
C PHE A 319 -0.90 7.29 -9.06
N VAL A 320 -1.28 6.14 -8.48
CA VAL A 320 -1.65 4.94 -9.23
C VAL A 320 -3.13 4.62 -9.02
N THR A 321 -3.85 4.40 -10.12
CA THR A 321 -5.27 4.03 -10.13
C THR A 321 -5.49 2.54 -9.81
N SER A 322 -6.72 2.18 -9.42
CA SER A 322 -7.13 0.77 -9.28
C SER A 322 -7.00 -0.06 -10.57
N ARG A 323 -6.73 0.57 -11.72
CA ARG A 323 -6.62 -0.02 -13.05
C ARG A 323 -5.17 -0.25 -13.52
N GLY A 324 -4.19 -0.03 -12.63
CA GLY A 324 -2.76 -0.17 -12.95
C GLY A 324 -2.28 0.93 -13.90
N GLU A 325 -2.87 2.13 -13.80
CA GLU A 325 -2.44 3.31 -14.55
C GLU A 325 -1.77 4.29 -13.57
N VAL A 326 -0.50 4.61 -13.83
CA VAL A 326 0.19 5.75 -13.21
C VAL A 326 -0.31 7.00 -13.92
N ARG A 327 -0.67 8.04 -13.17
CA ARG A 327 -1.22 9.28 -13.70
C ARG A 327 -0.55 10.49 -13.07
N CYS A 328 -0.43 11.55 -13.86
CA CYS A 328 -0.16 12.91 -13.40
C CYS A 328 -1.44 13.75 -13.62
N LEU A 329 -1.90 14.45 -12.59
CA LEU A 329 -3.01 15.39 -12.63
C LEU A 329 -2.50 16.79 -12.25
N ASP A 330 -3.22 17.82 -12.65
CA ASP A 330 -3.16 19.10 -11.94
C ASP A 330 -3.95 19.02 -10.61
N THR A 331 -3.52 19.80 -9.63
CA THR A 331 -4.09 19.94 -8.28
C THR A 331 -5.37 20.78 -8.24
N ALA A 332 -5.55 21.77 -9.11
CA ALA A 332 -6.81 22.50 -9.23
C ALA A 332 -7.90 21.67 -9.93
N GLY A 333 -7.53 20.70 -10.76
CA GLY A 333 -8.38 20.20 -11.85
C GLY A 333 -8.82 21.34 -12.76
N PHE A 334 -9.88 21.17 -13.54
CA PHE A 334 -10.41 22.23 -14.40
C PHE A 334 -10.93 23.49 -13.65
N LYS A 335 -10.72 23.68 -12.34
CA LYS A 335 -11.24 24.80 -11.52
C LYS A 335 -10.70 26.19 -11.93
N ASP A 336 -9.52 26.24 -12.52
CA ASP A 336 -8.75 27.45 -12.85
C ASP A 336 -9.12 28.12 -14.19
N ASP A 337 -9.88 27.40 -15.05
CA ASP A 337 -10.22 27.74 -16.45
C ASP A 337 -9.17 27.33 -17.52
N GLU A 338 -8.14 26.54 -17.18
CA GLU A 338 -7.17 25.98 -18.13
C GLU A 338 -7.32 24.44 -18.29
N ASP A 339 -6.51 23.87 -19.19
CA ASP A 339 -6.44 22.43 -19.53
C ASP A 339 -4.95 22.12 -19.79
N ASP A 340 -4.27 21.59 -18.77
CA ASP A 340 -2.82 21.34 -18.75
C ASP A 340 -2.43 20.04 -19.48
N GLY A 341 -3.42 19.36 -20.06
CA GLY A 341 -3.33 18.02 -20.62
C GLY A 341 -2.35 17.86 -21.79
N MET A 342 -1.46 16.85 -21.71
CA MET A 342 -1.10 16.10 -22.92
C MET A 342 -2.19 15.09 -23.31
N VAL A 343 -3.24 14.96 -22.50
CA VAL A 343 -4.40 14.07 -22.70
C VAL A 343 -5.67 14.89 -22.98
N ASP A 344 -5.53 16.04 -23.65
CA ASP A 344 -6.66 16.75 -24.28
C ASP A 344 -7.17 15.96 -25.52
N PRO A 345 -8.44 15.52 -25.56
CA PRO A 345 -9.41 15.44 -24.46
C PRO A 345 -9.50 14.03 -23.83
N GLU A 346 -9.67 13.92 -22.51
CA GLU A 346 -9.94 12.61 -21.88
C GLU A 346 -11.41 12.19 -22.08
N PRO A 347 -11.69 10.96 -22.56
CA PRO A 347 -13.05 10.44 -22.69
C PRO A 347 -13.62 9.89 -21.38
N ALA A 348 -14.60 10.58 -20.79
CA ALA A 348 -15.32 10.14 -19.59
C ALA A 348 -16.67 9.48 -19.92
N ARG A 349 -17.01 8.37 -19.23
CA ARG A 349 -18.34 7.73 -19.31
C ARG A 349 -19.40 8.63 -18.67
N VAL A 350 -20.53 8.80 -19.36
CA VAL A 350 -21.67 9.62 -18.96
C VAL A 350 -22.87 8.76 -18.52
N ALA A 351 -23.25 7.77 -19.31
CA ALA A 351 -24.42 6.93 -19.04
C ALA A 351 -24.35 5.59 -19.78
N ASP A 352 -24.90 4.54 -19.19
CA ASP A 352 -25.06 3.22 -19.81
C ASP A 352 -26.55 2.84 -19.92
N LEU A 353 -26.97 2.40 -21.11
CA LEU A 353 -28.32 1.88 -21.37
C LEU A 353 -28.26 0.41 -21.77
N MET A 354 -28.87 -0.48 -20.97
CA MET A 354 -28.91 -1.91 -21.27
C MET A 354 -29.78 -2.19 -22.51
N LEU A 355 -29.20 -2.76 -23.56
CA LEU A 355 -29.86 -3.00 -24.85
C LEU A 355 -31.07 -3.96 -24.77
N ALA A 356 -31.10 -4.82 -23.74
CA ALA A 356 -32.22 -5.72 -23.45
C ALA A 356 -33.42 -5.02 -22.78
N SER A 357 -33.22 -3.82 -22.21
CA SER A 357 -34.27 -3.00 -21.61
C SER A 357 -35.05 -2.24 -22.68
N ASP A 358 -36.28 -1.83 -22.38
CA ASP A 358 -37.06 -1.00 -23.31
C ASP A 358 -36.48 0.41 -23.52
N PRO A 359 -35.90 1.09 -22.50
CA PRO A 359 -35.06 2.28 -22.69
C PRO A 359 -33.92 2.09 -23.71
N GLY A 360 -33.16 1.00 -23.60
CA GLY A 360 -32.05 0.71 -24.53
C GLY A 360 -32.52 0.41 -25.96
N LYS A 361 -33.65 -0.28 -26.13
CA LYS A 361 -34.29 -0.49 -27.45
C LYS A 361 -34.77 0.82 -28.06
N ALA A 362 -35.38 1.69 -27.25
CA ALA A 362 -35.86 3.00 -27.68
C ALA A 362 -34.70 3.90 -28.12
N ALA A 363 -33.61 3.96 -27.34
CA ALA A 363 -32.39 4.69 -27.68
C ALA A 363 -31.79 4.21 -29.02
N MET A 364 -31.55 2.90 -29.17
CA MET A 364 -31.09 2.31 -30.44
C MET A 364 -32.02 2.64 -31.62
N GLY A 365 -33.34 2.60 -31.40
CA GLY A 365 -34.36 2.88 -32.42
C GLY A 365 -34.47 4.36 -32.80
N GLY A 366 -34.05 5.28 -31.94
CA GLY A 366 -33.87 6.70 -32.26
C GLY A 366 -32.56 6.95 -33.02
N LEU A 367 -31.44 6.46 -32.50
CA LEU A 367 -30.11 6.63 -33.11
C LEU A 367 -30.04 6.05 -34.53
N ALA A 368 -30.77 4.97 -34.83
CA ALA A 368 -30.90 4.41 -36.18
C ALA A 368 -31.65 5.30 -37.19
N LYS A 369 -32.31 6.38 -36.74
CA LYS A 369 -32.99 7.37 -37.58
C LYS A 369 -32.32 8.75 -37.58
N GLY A 370 -31.33 8.96 -36.72
CA GLY A 370 -30.80 10.29 -36.41
C GLY A 370 -31.60 11.07 -35.35
N GLU A 371 -32.32 10.38 -34.46
CA GLU A 371 -33.16 10.98 -33.40
C GLU A 371 -32.59 10.68 -32.00
N VAL A 372 -32.55 11.67 -31.09
CA VAL A 372 -32.35 11.41 -29.66
C VAL A 372 -33.68 10.98 -29.05
N ALA A 373 -33.81 9.70 -28.69
CA ALA A 373 -35.03 9.19 -28.06
C ALA A 373 -35.17 9.70 -26.61
N GLU A 374 -36.41 9.84 -26.13
CA GLU A 374 -36.75 10.26 -24.76
C GLU A 374 -35.93 9.52 -23.69
N ALA A 375 -35.83 8.19 -23.79
CA ALA A 375 -35.05 7.36 -22.88
C ALA A 375 -33.54 7.69 -22.83
N LEU A 376 -32.95 8.17 -23.94
CA LEU A 376 -31.57 8.63 -24.00
C LEU A 376 -31.44 10.05 -23.43
N ALA A 377 -32.39 10.94 -23.74
CA ALA A 377 -32.44 12.27 -23.15
C ALA A 377 -32.60 12.23 -21.61
N THR A 378 -33.43 11.33 -21.08
CA THR A 378 -33.56 11.12 -19.62
C THR A 378 -32.27 10.59 -18.98
N ALA A 379 -31.55 9.69 -19.65
CA ALA A 379 -30.28 9.17 -19.13
C ALA A 379 -29.21 10.28 -19.09
N LEU A 380 -29.16 11.13 -20.12
CA LEU A 380 -28.28 12.30 -20.18
C LEU A 380 -28.62 13.34 -19.10
N ASP A 381 -29.90 13.69 -18.96
CA ASP A 381 -30.40 14.61 -17.94
C ASP A 381 -30.10 14.14 -16.52
N THR A 382 -30.27 12.84 -16.25
CA THR A 382 -29.90 12.21 -14.97
C THR A 382 -28.41 12.36 -14.67
N ALA A 383 -27.55 12.19 -15.68
CA ALA A 383 -26.11 12.38 -15.55
C ALA A 383 -25.66 13.85 -15.44
N GLY A 384 -26.59 14.82 -15.60
CA GLY A 384 -26.32 16.26 -15.62
C GLY A 384 -26.05 16.85 -17.00
N GLU A 385 -26.00 16.03 -18.05
CA GLU A 385 -25.81 16.42 -19.46
C GLU A 385 -27.16 16.77 -20.13
N THR A 386 -28.02 17.53 -19.43
CA THR A 386 -29.38 17.91 -19.88
C THR A 386 -29.38 18.42 -21.32
N VAL A 387 -30.14 17.77 -22.19
CA VAL A 387 -30.20 18.09 -23.63
C VAL A 387 -30.99 19.38 -23.85
N SER A 388 -30.40 20.36 -24.56
CA SER A 388 -31.10 21.58 -24.96
C SER A 388 -30.88 21.93 -26.45
N GLY A 389 -31.87 22.59 -27.06
CA GLY A 389 -31.86 22.92 -28.49
C GLY A 389 -32.03 21.70 -29.41
N ASP A 390 -31.59 21.85 -30.66
CA ASP A 390 -31.57 20.77 -31.66
C ASP A 390 -30.27 19.97 -31.55
N VAL A 391 -30.34 18.64 -31.41
CA VAL A 391 -29.17 17.75 -31.45
C VAL A 391 -29.00 17.12 -32.83
N LYS A 392 -27.79 17.25 -33.37
CA LYS A 392 -27.35 16.55 -34.59
C LYS A 392 -26.83 15.16 -34.24
N VAL A 393 -27.51 14.11 -34.72
CA VAL A 393 -27.09 12.71 -34.54
C VAL A 393 -26.48 12.19 -35.84
N GLU A 394 -25.26 11.66 -35.79
CA GLU A 394 -24.56 11.05 -36.93
C GLU A 394 -24.08 9.64 -36.60
N ALA A 395 -24.21 8.71 -37.55
CA ALA A 395 -23.72 7.35 -37.42
C ALA A 395 -22.26 7.26 -37.91
N VAL A 396 -21.31 7.13 -36.98
CA VAL A 396 -19.88 6.91 -37.27
C VAL A 396 -19.63 5.47 -37.73
N THR A 397 -20.40 4.52 -37.22
CA THR A 397 -20.42 3.14 -37.70
C THR A 397 -21.82 2.56 -37.54
N GLU A 398 -22.42 2.12 -38.66
CA GLU A 398 -23.83 1.75 -38.71
C GLU A 398 -24.19 0.70 -37.64
N GLY A 399 -25.25 0.98 -36.87
CA GLY A 399 -25.74 0.10 -35.81
C GLY A 399 -24.78 -0.14 -34.63
N SER A 400 -23.69 0.61 -34.49
CA SER A 400 -22.66 0.37 -33.47
C SER A 400 -21.93 1.59 -32.90
N LYS A 401 -21.74 2.69 -33.64
CA LYS A 401 -21.16 3.94 -33.11
C LYS A 401 -21.84 5.19 -33.67
N TRP A 402 -22.11 6.17 -32.82
CA TRP A 402 -22.72 7.45 -33.16
C TRP A 402 -22.01 8.63 -32.48
N THR A 403 -22.20 9.83 -33.03
CA THR A 403 -21.89 11.11 -32.41
C THR A 403 -23.14 11.97 -32.30
N LEU A 404 -23.28 12.67 -31.17
CA LEU A 404 -24.36 13.59 -30.83
C LEU A 404 -23.76 14.98 -30.61
N THR A 405 -23.94 15.91 -31.54
CA THR A 405 -23.46 17.29 -31.40
C THR A 405 -24.62 18.23 -31.10
N GLY A 406 -24.51 19.03 -30.04
CA GLY A 406 -25.57 19.91 -29.54
C GLY A 406 -25.23 20.48 -28.17
N ASN A 407 -26.22 21.06 -27.48
CA ASN A 407 -26.03 21.59 -26.14
C ASN A 407 -26.40 20.54 -25.07
N PHE A 408 -25.46 20.23 -24.18
CA PHE A 408 -25.57 19.23 -23.13
C PHE A 408 -25.10 19.83 -21.81
N GLY A 409 -25.95 19.82 -20.78
CA GLY A 409 -25.63 20.43 -19.47
C GLY A 409 -25.43 21.96 -19.50
N GLY A 410 -25.74 22.62 -20.64
CA GLY A 410 -25.43 24.02 -20.90
C GLY A 410 -24.21 24.23 -21.83
N VAL A 411 -23.43 23.19 -22.11
CA VAL A 411 -22.21 23.24 -22.94
C VAL A 411 -22.49 22.77 -24.37
N ASP A 412 -22.02 23.50 -25.39
CA ASP A 412 -22.04 23.04 -26.78
C ASP A 412 -20.89 22.04 -27.00
N ARG A 413 -21.20 20.74 -27.09
CA ARG A 413 -20.21 19.64 -27.17
C ARG A 413 -20.66 18.50 -28.09
N THR A 414 -19.76 17.55 -28.32
CA THR A 414 -20.09 16.28 -28.99
C THR A 414 -19.97 15.12 -28.02
N LEU A 415 -21.04 14.34 -27.88
CA LEU A 415 -21.04 13.09 -27.13
C LEU A 415 -20.82 11.91 -28.10
N THR A 416 -19.99 10.95 -27.70
CA THR A 416 -19.80 9.69 -28.43
C THR A 416 -20.69 8.59 -27.83
N ILE A 417 -21.37 7.81 -28.66
CA ILE A 417 -22.15 6.64 -28.21
C ILE A 417 -21.61 5.37 -28.87
N ASN A 418 -21.22 4.40 -28.05
CA ASN A 418 -20.71 3.08 -28.46
C ASN A 418 -21.68 1.97 -28.07
N LYS A 419 -21.84 0.96 -28.93
CA LYS A 419 -22.53 -0.29 -28.59
C LYS A 419 -21.56 -1.32 -28.02
N GLU A 420 -21.50 -1.42 -26.70
CA GLU A 420 -20.52 -2.22 -25.95
C GLU A 420 -21.17 -3.51 -25.40
N GLY A 421 -21.17 -4.56 -26.22
CA GLY A 421 -21.74 -5.86 -25.86
C GLY A 421 -23.24 -5.76 -25.56
N PRO A 422 -23.69 -5.93 -24.28
CA PRO A 422 -25.09 -5.75 -23.88
C PRO A 422 -25.47 -4.29 -23.59
N ARG A 423 -24.52 -3.33 -23.63
CA ARG A 423 -24.74 -1.91 -23.30
C ARG A 423 -24.74 -1.02 -24.54
N LEU A 424 -25.42 0.11 -24.42
CA LEU A 424 -25.22 1.32 -25.21
C LEU A 424 -24.61 2.36 -24.28
N SER A 425 -23.32 2.64 -24.43
CA SER A 425 -22.52 3.46 -23.53
C SER A 425 -22.28 4.83 -24.15
N VAL A 426 -22.53 5.88 -23.37
CA VAL A 426 -22.36 7.28 -23.76
C VAL A 426 -21.12 7.84 -23.08
N TYR A 427 -20.33 8.61 -23.83
CA TYR A 427 -19.11 9.26 -23.38
C TYR A 427 -19.13 10.74 -23.77
N LYS A 428 -18.50 11.58 -22.94
CA LYS A 428 -18.09 12.95 -23.28
C LYS A 428 -16.58 13.02 -23.36
N GLU A 429 -16.11 14.01 -24.09
CA GLU A 429 -14.75 14.54 -23.98
C GLU A 429 -14.77 15.57 -22.83
N LEU A 430 -13.85 15.43 -21.87
CA LEU A 430 -13.65 16.36 -20.76
C LEU A 430 -12.95 17.64 -21.23
N GLY A 431 -12.84 18.62 -20.33
CA GLY A 431 -12.12 19.88 -20.51
C GLY A 431 -12.67 20.96 -19.59
N ILE A 432 -12.25 22.21 -19.81
CA ILE A 432 -12.46 23.40 -18.94
C ILE A 432 -13.89 23.67 -18.41
N HIS A 433 -14.94 23.04 -18.93
CA HIS A 433 -16.31 23.19 -18.45
C HIS A 433 -16.73 22.17 -17.39
N ASP A 434 -16.00 21.05 -17.26
CA ASP A 434 -16.32 19.96 -16.35
C ASP A 434 -15.66 20.16 -14.97
N LYS A 435 -15.96 21.31 -14.35
CA LYS A 435 -15.34 21.86 -13.10
C LYS A 435 -15.33 20.97 -11.84
N ASN A 436 -15.80 19.73 -11.92
CA ASN A 436 -15.82 18.75 -10.83
C ASN A 436 -15.04 17.47 -11.20
N ASP A 437 -14.59 17.33 -12.45
CA ASP A 437 -13.68 16.29 -12.89
C ASP A 437 -12.22 16.75 -12.71
N ALA A 438 -11.31 15.80 -12.57
CA ALA A 438 -9.87 16.08 -12.57
C ALA A 438 -9.37 16.39 -13.99
N ASP A 439 -8.34 17.24 -14.08
CA ASP A 439 -7.52 17.39 -15.29
C ASP A 439 -6.38 16.34 -15.29
N VAL A 440 -6.04 15.80 -16.46
CA VAL A 440 -5.13 14.67 -16.63
C VAL A 440 -3.96 15.05 -17.54
N ILE A 441 -2.85 15.42 -16.93
CA ILE A 441 -1.63 15.85 -17.62
C ILE A 441 -1.02 14.69 -18.42
N TRP A 442 -0.90 13.48 -17.82
CA TRP A 442 -0.49 12.27 -18.55
C TRP A 442 -0.95 10.96 -17.89
N VAL A 443 -1.01 9.88 -18.69
CA VAL A 443 -1.37 8.52 -18.25
C VAL A 443 -0.39 7.47 -18.78
N PHE A 444 0.11 6.60 -17.91
CA PHE A 444 0.88 5.40 -18.27
C PHE A 444 0.20 4.14 -17.72
N ASN A 445 -0.44 3.35 -18.60
CA ASN A 445 -1.09 2.10 -18.22
C ASN A 445 -0.08 0.93 -18.20
N MET A 446 0.24 0.43 -17.00
CA MET A 446 1.25 -0.62 -16.78
C MET A 446 0.80 -1.97 -17.34
N MET A 447 -0.47 -2.34 -17.18
CA MET A 447 -0.99 -3.63 -17.67
C MET A 447 -0.83 -3.76 -19.20
N LYS A 448 -1.17 -2.71 -19.96
CA LYS A 448 -1.05 -2.66 -21.42
C LYS A 448 0.40 -2.53 -21.89
N SER A 449 1.21 -1.75 -21.19
CA SER A 449 2.55 -1.34 -21.66
C SER A 449 3.66 -2.30 -21.24
N LEU A 450 3.49 -2.95 -20.08
CA LEU A 450 4.50 -3.77 -19.42
C LEU A 450 4.05 -5.24 -19.21
N ASN A 451 2.84 -5.60 -19.67
CA ASN A 451 2.21 -6.90 -19.42
C ASN A 451 2.09 -7.24 -17.92
N VAL A 452 1.90 -6.23 -17.07
CA VAL A 452 1.70 -6.42 -15.63
C VAL A 452 0.32 -7.04 -15.37
N SER A 453 0.27 -8.08 -14.54
CA SER A 453 -0.95 -8.69 -14.02
C SER A 453 -1.10 -8.31 -12.55
N GLN A 454 -1.73 -7.18 -12.27
CA GLN A 454 -1.97 -6.76 -10.89
C GLN A 454 -2.87 -7.75 -10.16
N HIS A 455 -2.61 -8.00 -8.87
CA HIS A 455 -3.40 -8.92 -8.04
C HIS A 455 -4.20 -8.16 -6.99
N ASN A 456 -5.45 -8.59 -6.73
CA ASN A 456 -6.48 -7.97 -5.87
C ASN A 456 -6.85 -6.50 -6.24
N MET A 457 -5.88 -5.60 -6.16
CA MET A 457 -5.93 -4.19 -6.57
C MET A 457 -4.50 -3.67 -6.76
N CYS A 458 -4.30 -2.65 -7.59
CA CYS A 458 -3.04 -1.92 -7.59
C CYS A 458 -2.98 -0.97 -6.39
N SER A 459 -1.93 -1.05 -5.59
CA SER A 459 -1.68 -0.17 -4.44
C SER A 459 -0.19 0.17 -4.39
N CYS A 460 0.14 1.42 -4.70
CA CYS A 460 1.50 1.96 -4.62
C CYS A 460 1.40 3.48 -4.47
N SER A 461 1.57 3.99 -3.26
CA SER A 461 1.76 5.43 -3.03
C SER A 461 3.14 5.81 -3.59
N VAL A 462 3.18 6.56 -4.70
CA VAL A 462 4.44 6.86 -5.40
C VAL A 462 5.35 7.80 -4.58
N THR A 463 6.61 7.94 -5.00
CA THR A 463 7.51 9.00 -4.51
C THR A 463 8.53 9.39 -5.58
N SER A 464 9.25 10.50 -5.36
CA SER A 464 10.11 11.15 -6.34
C SER A 464 11.56 11.35 -5.87
N TYR A 465 12.43 11.68 -6.83
CA TYR A 465 13.77 12.21 -6.56
C TYR A 465 14.17 13.16 -7.70
N GLY A 466 13.97 14.47 -7.48
CA GLY A 466 13.98 15.45 -8.57
C GLY A 466 12.95 15.08 -9.64
N ASP A 467 13.35 14.93 -10.90
CA ASP A 467 12.46 14.57 -12.02
C ASP A 467 12.10 13.07 -12.11
N LEU A 468 12.68 12.23 -11.24
CA LEU A 468 12.42 10.79 -11.21
C LEU A 468 11.16 10.48 -10.40
N LEU A 469 10.33 9.55 -10.89
CA LEU A 469 9.16 9.00 -10.19
C LEU A 469 9.33 7.47 -10.06
N PHE A 470 9.19 6.94 -8.86
CA PHE A 470 9.35 5.51 -8.56
C PHE A 470 8.00 4.84 -8.27
N VAL A 471 7.77 3.67 -8.88
CA VAL A 471 6.47 2.98 -8.83
C VAL A 471 6.65 1.47 -8.71
N ASN A 472 5.97 0.86 -7.72
CA ASN A 472 5.72 -0.57 -7.61
C ASN A 472 4.51 -0.94 -8.50
N THR A 473 4.63 -1.98 -9.34
CA THR A 473 3.61 -2.28 -10.36
C THR A 473 2.41 -3.08 -9.85
N SER A 474 2.46 -3.58 -8.61
CA SER A 474 1.48 -4.52 -8.03
C SER A 474 1.31 -5.86 -8.76
N ASN A 475 2.28 -6.27 -9.57
CA ASN A 475 2.25 -7.56 -10.26
C ASN A 475 2.10 -8.72 -9.27
N GLY A 476 1.24 -9.69 -9.57
CA GLY A 476 0.90 -10.76 -8.64
C GLY A 476 0.15 -11.92 -9.29
N LEU A 477 -0.48 -12.75 -8.46
CA LEU A 477 -1.10 -14.00 -8.88
C LEU A 477 -2.44 -13.82 -9.62
N ASP A 478 -3.02 -14.94 -10.04
CA ASP A 478 -4.43 -15.04 -10.42
C ASP A 478 -5.34 -15.37 -9.21
N GLU A 479 -6.65 -15.43 -9.46
CA GLU A 479 -7.69 -15.79 -8.48
C GLU A 479 -7.55 -17.19 -7.84
N SER A 480 -6.63 -18.03 -8.31
CA SER A 480 -6.32 -19.29 -7.62
C SER A 480 -5.36 -19.11 -6.44
N HIS A 481 -4.73 -17.93 -6.34
CA HIS A 481 -3.64 -17.62 -5.41
C HIS A 481 -2.44 -18.59 -5.52
N ILE A 482 -2.26 -19.21 -6.69
CA ILE A 482 -1.17 -20.17 -6.98
C ILE A 482 -0.34 -19.72 -8.19
N ASN A 483 -0.97 -19.46 -9.34
CA ASN A 483 -0.27 -19.15 -10.58
C ASN A 483 0.10 -17.66 -10.66
N LEU A 484 1.30 -17.36 -11.17
CA LEU A 484 1.73 -16.01 -11.52
C LEU A 484 1.57 -15.81 -13.03
N PRO A 485 0.60 -15.00 -13.52
CA PRO A 485 0.32 -14.90 -14.96
C PRO A 485 1.44 -14.23 -15.76
N SER A 486 2.20 -13.33 -15.11
CA SER A 486 3.21 -12.49 -15.75
C SER A 486 4.54 -12.52 -14.99
N PRO A 487 5.27 -13.66 -15.00
CA PRO A 487 6.49 -13.85 -14.19
C PRO A 487 7.71 -13.05 -14.68
N ASP A 488 7.68 -12.58 -15.93
CA ASP A 488 8.74 -11.77 -16.56
C ASP A 488 8.38 -10.27 -16.61
N ALA A 489 7.22 -9.86 -16.09
CA ALA A 489 6.79 -8.46 -16.11
C ALA A 489 7.53 -7.63 -15.05
N PRO A 490 7.80 -6.34 -15.31
CA PRO A 490 8.36 -5.43 -14.33
C PRO A 490 7.57 -5.37 -13.02
N THR A 491 8.32 -5.27 -11.93
CA THR A 491 7.86 -5.18 -10.54
C THR A 491 8.11 -3.79 -9.98
N PHE A 492 9.20 -3.15 -10.42
CA PHE A 492 9.59 -1.81 -10.04
C PHE A 492 10.07 -1.02 -11.25
N ILE A 493 9.59 0.21 -11.38
CA ILE A 493 9.90 1.08 -12.51
C ILE A 493 10.29 2.49 -12.04
N CYS A 494 11.19 3.11 -12.80
CA CYS A 494 11.50 4.52 -12.72
C CYS A 494 11.00 5.23 -13.98
N MET A 495 10.33 6.35 -13.79
CA MET A 495 9.73 7.17 -14.83
C MET A 495 10.21 8.62 -14.73
N ASP A 496 10.14 9.34 -15.83
CA ASP A 496 10.22 10.80 -15.88
C ASP A 496 8.86 11.37 -15.43
N LYS A 497 8.82 12.08 -14.30
CA LYS A 497 7.56 12.56 -13.69
C LYS A 497 6.84 13.61 -14.53
N ASN A 498 7.59 14.33 -15.38
CA ASN A 498 7.05 15.44 -16.16
C ASN A 498 6.36 14.96 -17.44
N THR A 499 6.77 13.80 -17.97
CA THR A 499 6.31 13.27 -19.26
C THR A 499 5.66 11.89 -19.22
N GLY A 500 5.71 11.18 -18.08
CA GLY A 500 5.20 9.81 -17.96
C GLY A 500 6.03 8.77 -18.71
N LYS A 501 7.23 9.15 -19.17
CA LYS A 501 8.13 8.27 -19.94
C LYS A 501 8.85 7.30 -19.01
N LEU A 502 8.77 6.01 -19.29
CA LEU A 502 9.60 4.98 -18.65
C LEU A 502 11.10 5.25 -18.91
N LEU A 503 11.89 5.30 -17.84
CA LEU A 503 13.36 5.45 -17.90
C LEU A 503 14.04 4.09 -17.75
N TRP A 504 13.67 3.31 -16.74
CA TRP A 504 14.10 1.92 -16.56
C TRP A 504 13.06 1.06 -15.85
N SER A 505 13.20 -0.24 -16.00
CA SER A 505 12.37 -1.23 -15.32
C SER A 505 13.19 -2.41 -14.82
N ASP A 506 12.89 -2.88 -13.61
CA ASP A 506 13.35 -4.18 -13.12
C ASP A 506 12.18 -5.13 -12.85
N ALA A 507 12.48 -6.43 -12.84
CA ALA A 507 11.51 -7.51 -12.69
C ALA A 507 11.78 -8.39 -11.45
N SER A 508 12.75 -8.04 -10.59
CA SER A 508 12.97 -8.76 -9.33
C SER A 508 11.73 -8.64 -8.42
N PRO A 509 11.13 -9.73 -7.93
CA PRO A 509 11.69 -11.09 -7.82
C PRO A 509 11.16 -12.10 -8.87
N GLY A 510 10.40 -11.63 -9.86
CA GLY A 510 9.88 -12.41 -10.98
C GLY A 510 9.04 -13.59 -10.54
N LYS A 511 9.43 -14.81 -10.92
CA LYS A 511 8.78 -16.09 -10.56
C LYS A 511 8.54 -16.31 -9.05
N ASN A 512 9.21 -15.54 -8.18
CA ASN A 512 9.20 -15.73 -6.73
C ASN A 512 8.20 -14.83 -5.96
N ILE A 513 7.41 -13.97 -6.63
CA ILE A 513 6.33 -13.21 -5.98
C ILE A 513 5.41 -14.18 -5.22
N LEU A 514 5.23 -13.96 -3.91
CA LEU A 514 4.45 -14.85 -3.04
C LEU A 514 2.95 -14.72 -3.31
N HIS A 515 2.43 -13.49 -3.45
CA HIS A 515 1.00 -13.21 -3.62
C HIS A 515 0.71 -11.97 -4.49
N GLY A 516 1.19 -10.81 -4.06
CA GLY A 516 1.07 -9.52 -4.76
C GLY A 516 2.11 -8.55 -4.23
N GLN A 517 2.10 -7.31 -4.74
CA GLN A 517 3.11 -6.29 -4.43
C GLN A 517 2.41 -4.97 -4.06
N TRP A 518 2.48 -4.58 -2.79
CA TRP A 518 1.75 -3.41 -2.27
C TRP A 518 2.58 -2.48 -1.38
N SER A 519 3.83 -2.87 -1.07
CA SER A 519 4.80 -2.01 -0.41
C SER A 519 5.18 -0.83 -1.32
N SER A 520 5.00 0.39 -0.79
CA SER A 520 5.26 1.62 -1.53
C SER A 520 6.75 2.00 -1.47
N PRO A 521 7.29 2.69 -2.48
CA PRO A 521 8.70 3.05 -2.50
C PRO A 521 9.05 4.22 -1.56
N THR A 522 10.33 4.23 -1.18
CA THR A 522 11.02 5.21 -0.32
C THR A 522 12.31 5.63 -1.01
N VAL A 523 12.71 6.90 -0.93
CA VAL A 523 13.97 7.39 -1.52
C VAL A 523 14.78 8.23 -0.54
N ALA A 524 16.05 7.87 -0.35
CA ALA A 524 16.96 8.54 0.56
C ALA A 524 18.41 8.55 0.09
N VAL A 525 19.16 9.59 0.48
CA VAL A 525 20.61 9.68 0.25
C VAL A 525 21.34 8.96 1.38
N LEU A 526 21.74 7.72 1.13
CA LEU A 526 22.19 6.76 2.13
C LEU A 526 23.63 6.34 1.82
N GLY A 527 24.56 6.65 2.74
CA GLY A 527 26.00 6.53 2.51
C GLY A 527 26.54 7.46 1.42
N GLY A 528 25.86 8.58 1.16
CA GLY A 528 26.19 9.51 0.07
C GLY A 528 25.72 9.06 -1.33
N VAL A 529 24.94 7.99 -1.42
CA VAL A 529 24.33 7.50 -2.67
C VAL A 529 22.81 7.65 -2.58
N PRO A 530 22.12 8.25 -3.58
CA PRO A 530 20.66 8.27 -3.60
C PRO A 530 20.13 6.86 -3.92
N GLN A 531 19.25 6.32 -3.07
CA GLN A 531 18.74 4.95 -3.14
C GLN A 531 17.21 4.93 -3.14
N ALA A 532 16.60 4.25 -4.11
CA ALA A 532 15.18 3.95 -4.20
C ALA A 532 14.92 2.53 -3.69
N ILE A 533 14.08 2.41 -2.66
CA ILE A 533 13.91 1.20 -1.85
C ILE A 533 12.44 0.81 -1.83
N PHE A 534 12.14 -0.49 -2.01
CA PHE A 534 10.79 -1.05 -1.93
C PHE A 534 10.85 -2.54 -1.56
N ALA A 535 9.72 -3.16 -1.17
CA ALA A 535 9.64 -4.62 -0.99
C ALA A 535 9.02 -5.34 -2.19
N GLY A 536 9.62 -6.47 -2.58
CA GLY A 536 9.36 -7.19 -3.83
C GLY A 536 8.15 -8.12 -3.84
N GLY A 537 7.39 -8.24 -2.74
CA GLY A 537 6.28 -9.20 -2.63
C GLY A 537 6.69 -10.67 -2.57
N ASP A 538 8.00 -10.96 -2.51
CA ASP A 538 8.62 -12.26 -2.18
C ASP A 538 9.14 -12.33 -0.73
N GLY A 539 8.94 -11.25 0.03
CA GLY A 539 9.51 -11.07 1.36
C GLY A 539 10.92 -10.46 1.37
N TRP A 540 11.45 -10.00 0.23
CA TRP A 540 12.71 -9.27 0.16
C TRP A 540 12.50 -7.75 -0.02
N ILE A 541 13.38 -6.97 0.60
CA ILE A 541 13.57 -5.54 0.34
C ILE A 541 14.69 -5.38 -0.68
N TYR A 542 14.48 -4.50 -1.66
CA TYR A 542 15.43 -4.20 -2.73
C TYR A 542 15.79 -2.71 -2.71
N SER A 543 17.08 -2.40 -2.88
CA SER A 543 17.58 -1.04 -3.07
C SER A 543 18.24 -0.88 -4.43
N PHE A 544 17.71 0.04 -5.22
CA PHE A 544 18.28 0.50 -6.48
C PHE A 544 18.88 1.89 -6.32
N LYS A 545 19.89 2.23 -7.10
CA LYS A 545 20.36 3.61 -7.22
C LYS A 545 19.26 4.47 -7.83
N ALA A 546 18.92 5.58 -7.18
CA ALA A 546 17.90 6.52 -7.64
C ALA A 546 18.49 7.48 -8.69
N ASP A 547 18.74 6.95 -9.89
CA ASP A 547 19.10 7.70 -11.09
C ASP A 547 18.27 7.25 -12.30
N SER A 548 18.51 7.87 -13.47
CA SER A 548 17.83 7.54 -14.73
C SER A 548 18.22 6.17 -15.33
N GLY A 549 19.06 5.39 -14.64
CA GLY A 549 19.54 4.07 -15.07
C GLY A 549 20.47 4.11 -16.27
N ASN A 550 20.84 2.92 -16.74
CA ASN A 550 21.64 2.70 -17.95
C ASN A 550 20.91 1.72 -18.88
N ALA A 551 20.75 2.09 -20.15
CA ALA A 551 20.13 1.27 -21.19
C ALA A 551 18.77 0.62 -20.81
N GLY A 552 17.95 1.31 -20.00
CA GLY A 552 16.66 0.81 -19.52
C GLY A 552 16.71 -0.06 -18.25
N LYS A 553 17.85 -0.09 -17.55
CA LYS A 553 18.03 -0.83 -16.29
C LYS A 553 18.57 0.06 -15.16
N GLY A 554 17.97 -0.08 -13.98
CA GLY A 554 18.48 0.50 -12.74
C GLY A 554 19.66 -0.31 -12.17
N GLU A 555 20.49 0.33 -11.34
CA GLU A 555 21.62 -0.31 -10.66
C GLU A 555 21.16 -0.87 -9.31
N LEU A 556 21.04 -2.19 -9.17
CA LEU A 556 20.75 -2.83 -7.88
C LEU A 556 21.96 -2.69 -6.94
N LEU A 557 21.78 -2.00 -5.82
CA LEU A 557 22.82 -1.76 -4.82
C LEU A 557 22.87 -2.87 -3.79
N TRP A 558 21.73 -3.23 -3.20
CA TRP A 558 21.60 -4.31 -2.22
C TRP A 558 20.20 -4.93 -2.18
N LYS A 559 20.10 -6.12 -1.57
CA LYS A 559 18.84 -6.80 -1.24
C LYS A 559 18.90 -7.50 0.11
N PHE A 560 17.77 -7.58 0.80
CA PHE A 560 17.63 -8.12 2.16
C PHE A 560 16.35 -8.97 2.27
N ASP A 561 16.44 -10.25 2.63
CA ASP A 561 15.27 -11.09 2.91
C ASP A 561 14.77 -10.81 4.34
N GLY A 562 13.58 -10.23 4.47
CA GLY A 562 12.97 -9.88 5.75
C GLY A 562 12.48 -11.07 6.58
N ASN A 563 12.63 -12.30 6.06
CA ASN A 563 12.18 -13.54 6.71
C ASN A 563 13.35 -14.42 7.16
N PRO A 564 13.26 -15.11 8.32
CA PRO A 564 14.11 -16.25 8.66
C PRO A 564 14.04 -17.34 7.57
N LYS A 565 15.13 -18.09 7.39
CA LYS A 565 15.34 -18.90 6.17
C LYS A 565 14.54 -20.20 6.13
N ASP A 566 14.14 -20.68 7.30
CA ASP A 566 13.27 -21.83 7.53
C ASP A 566 11.77 -21.50 7.43
N THR A 567 11.38 -20.22 7.31
CA THR A 567 9.98 -19.82 7.10
C THR A 567 9.38 -20.41 5.82
N GLU A 568 8.12 -20.83 5.90
CA GLU A 568 7.38 -21.47 4.81
C GLU A 568 6.12 -20.67 4.46
N TRP A 569 5.91 -20.39 3.18
CA TRP A 569 4.67 -19.81 2.67
C TRP A 569 3.57 -20.88 2.57
N LYS A 570 2.48 -20.69 3.30
CA LYS A 570 1.24 -21.46 3.15
C LYS A 570 0.09 -20.52 2.81
N LEU A 571 -0.67 -20.88 1.77
CA LEU A 571 -1.88 -20.16 1.38
C LEU A 571 -2.95 -20.31 2.47
N GLY A 572 -3.62 -19.21 2.85
CA GLY A 572 -4.64 -19.22 3.90
C GLY A 572 -4.09 -19.04 5.33
N GLY A 573 -2.94 -18.38 5.49
CA GLY A 573 -2.49 -17.85 6.79
C GLY A 573 -1.60 -18.76 7.64
N GLU A 574 -1.66 -20.09 7.47
CA GLU A 574 -0.89 -21.07 8.26
C GLU A 574 0.65 -21.04 8.05
N GLY A 575 1.18 -20.07 7.28
CA GLY A 575 2.60 -19.94 6.94
C GLY A 575 3.32 -18.88 7.76
N THR A 576 4.62 -19.08 8.01
CA THR A 576 5.48 -18.10 8.70
C THR A 576 6.26 -17.20 7.73
N ARG A 577 6.23 -17.47 6.41
CA ARG A 577 6.86 -16.60 5.42
C ARG A 577 5.89 -15.52 4.96
N ASN A 578 6.34 -14.27 5.05
CA ASN A 578 5.59 -13.04 4.78
C ASN A 578 6.07 -12.35 3.48
N ASN A 579 5.21 -11.54 2.85
CA ASN A 579 5.48 -10.91 1.56
C ASN A 579 5.92 -9.43 1.62
N ILE A 580 5.69 -8.76 2.76
CA ILE A 580 5.93 -7.34 3.07
C ILE A 580 5.01 -6.39 2.28
N ILE A 581 4.08 -5.76 3.03
CA ILE A 581 3.20 -4.69 2.55
C ILE A 581 3.57 -3.33 3.15
N ALA A 582 4.13 -3.30 4.37
CA ALA A 582 4.61 -2.07 4.98
C ALA A 582 5.66 -1.35 4.11
N THR A 583 5.72 -0.03 4.26
CA THR A 583 6.67 0.83 3.53
C THR A 583 7.96 0.98 4.34
N PRO A 584 9.15 0.84 3.74
CA PRO A 584 10.41 1.06 4.43
C PRO A 584 10.53 2.53 4.92
N THR A 585 10.69 2.75 6.22
CA THR A 585 10.91 4.09 6.80
C THR A 585 12.42 4.37 6.89
N VAL A 586 12.84 5.61 6.60
CA VAL A 586 14.24 6.05 6.77
C VAL A 586 14.36 7.04 7.92
N TYR A 587 15.34 6.80 8.80
CA TYR A 587 15.68 7.63 9.96
C TYR A 587 17.18 7.49 10.27
N GLU A 588 17.86 8.60 10.56
CA GLU A 588 19.31 8.67 10.88
C GLU A 588 20.22 7.78 9.99
N GLY A 589 19.99 7.84 8.68
CA GLY A 589 20.78 7.12 7.67
C GLY A 589 20.59 5.60 7.62
N ARG A 590 19.61 5.06 8.36
CA ARG A 590 19.24 3.64 8.38
C ARG A 590 17.88 3.40 7.72
N VAL A 591 17.60 2.14 7.40
CA VAL A 591 16.30 1.69 6.89
C VAL A 591 15.62 0.82 7.94
N TYR A 592 14.36 1.11 8.22
CA TYR A 592 13.51 0.35 9.12
C TYR A 592 12.35 -0.25 8.32
N VAL A 593 12.03 -1.51 8.54
CA VAL A 593 10.95 -2.19 7.82
C VAL A 593 10.26 -3.24 8.69
N ALA A 594 8.94 -3.16 8.75
CA ALA A 594 8.10 -4.17 9.37
C ALA A 594 7.63 -5.19 8.33
N VAL A 595 7.41 -6.43 8.76
CA VAL A 595 7.24 -7.59 7.89
C VAL A 595 5.93 -8.28 8.23
N GLY A 596 5.02 -8.26 7.26
CA GLY A 596 3.70 -8.88 7.34
C GLY A 596 3.15 -9.22 5.96
N GLN A 597 1.82 -9.35 5.87
CA GLN A 597 1.15 -9.97 4.73
C GLN A 597 -0.23 -9.36 4.48
N ASP A 598 -0.90 -9.83 3.43
CA ASP A 598 -2.30 -9.51 3.12
C ASP A 598 -3.22 -9.86 4.31
N PRO A 599 -4.00 -8.89 4.85
CA PRO A 599 -4.94 -9.10 5.96
C PRO A 599 -5.97 -10.23 5.76
N GLU A 600 -6.37 -10.56 4.52
CA GLU A 600 -7.28 -11.69 4.26
C GLU A 600 -6.66 -13.06 4.60
N HIS A 601 -5.35 -13.12 4.83
CA HIS A 601 -4.66 -14.30 5.37
C HIS A 601 -4.48 -14.27 6.90
N GLY A 602 -5.02 -13.25 7.58
CA GLY A 602 -5.14 -13.16 9.03
C GLY A 602 -3.83 -12.99 9.80
N GLU A 603 -3.95 -13.20 11.11
CA GLU A 603 -2.87 -13.09 12.10
C GLU A 603 -1.76 -14.14 11.91
N GLY A 604 -0.61 -13.88 12.53
CA GLY A 604 0.55 -14.75 12.54
C GLY A 604 1.82 -13.96 12.82
N GLN A 605 2.95 -14.67 12.92
CA GLN A 605 4.26 -14.06 13.18
C GLN A 605 4.64 -13.05 12.10
N GLY A 606 5.12 -11.89 12.54
CA GLY A 606 5.81 -10.87 11.73
C GLY A 606 7.20 -10.58 12.28
N HIS A 607 7.87 -9.59 11.68
CA HIS A 607 9.21 -9.17 12.06
C HIS A 607 9.37 -7.66 11.92
N LEU A 608 10.33 -7.08 12.64
CA LEU A 608 10.73 -5.69 12.50
C LEU A 608 12.26 -5.63 12.43
N TRP A 609 12.79 -4.94 11.41
CA TRP A 609 14.23 -4.88 11.13
C TRP A 609 14.75 -3.45 11.12
N CYS A 610 15.95 -3.26 11.66
CA CYS A 610 16.81 -2.11 11.38
C CYS A 610 18.00 -2.56 10.51
N ILE A 611 18.25 -1.84 9.41
CA ILE A 611 19.16 -2.24 8.34
C ILE A 611 20.17 -1.11 8.04
N ASP A 612 21.44 -1.46 7.82
CA ASP A 612 22.49 -0.62 7.24
C ASP A 612 22.39 -0.62 5.70
N PRO A 613 21.96 0.49 5.06
CA PRO A 613 21.82 0.60 3.61
C PRO A 613 23.12 1.01 2.89
N THR A 614 24.23 1.16 3.60
CA THR A 614 25.53 1.50 3.01
C THR A 614 26.25 0.27 2.42
N MET A 615 25.86 -0.93 2.87
CA MET A 615 26.34 -2.21 2.37
C MET A 615 25.84 -2.54 0.95
N ARG A 616 26.39 -3.59 0.31
CA ARG A 616 26.12 -3.92 -1.10
C ARG A 616 25.95 -5.42 -1.32
N GLY A 617 25.19 -5.79 -2.36
CA GLY A 617 24.90 -7.18 -2.71
C GLY A 617 23.81 -7.81 -1.83
N ASP A 618 23.97 -9.08 -1.46
CA ASP A 618 23.06 -9.73 -0.51
C ASP A 618 23.46 -9.38 0.92
N ILE A 619 22.63 -8.58 1.58
CA ILE A 619 22.88 -8.05 2.93
C ILE A 619 21.95 -8.67 3.98
N SER A 620 21.24 -9.74 3.61
CA SER A 620 20.35 -10.50 4.51
C SER A 620 21.10 -10.99 5.77
N PRO A 621 20.41 -11.28 6.89
CA PRO A 621 21.03 -11.80 8.12
C PRO A 621 21.77 -13.13 7.89
N GLN A 622 21.18 -14.00 7.07
CA GLN A 622 21.68 -15.32 6.75
C GLN A 622 21.55 -15.60 5.25
N LEU A 623 22.42 -16.45 4.74
CA LEU A 623 22.40 -16.98 3.39
C LEU A 623 21.86 -18.42 3.40
N ALA A 624 21.04 -18.76 2.41
CA ALA A 624 20.61 -20.14 2.16
C ALA A 624 21.70 -20.92 1.40
N MET A 625 22.06 -22.10 1.88
CA MET A 625 23.21 -22.88 1.40
C MET A 625 22.90 -24.38 1.36
N LYS A 626 23.34 -25.11 0.32
CA LYS A 626 23.32 -26.59 0.30
C LYS A 626 24.65 -27.16 0.81
N VAL A 627 24.60 -28.27 1.54
CA VAL A 627 25.79 -28.98 2.04
C VAL A 627 26.24 -30.02 1.01
N GLU A 628 27.38 -29.78 0.38
CA GLU A 628 27.99 -30.67 -0.62
C GLU A 628 29.28 -31.29 -0.08
N GLY A 629 29.13 -32.32 0.74
CA GLY A 629 30.23 -32.91 1.50
C GLY A 629 30.78 -31.91 2.51
N ASP A 630 32.07 -31.57 2.42
CA ASP A 630 32.71 -30.56 3.28
C ASP A 630 32.46 -29.12 2.83
N LYS A 631 31.68 -28.89 1.76
CA LYS A 631 31.41 -27.56 1.19
C LYS A 631 30.01 -27.06 1.52
N ARG A 632 29.88 -25.74 1.54
CA ARG A 632 28.60 -25.00 1.52
C ARG A 632 28.53 -24.23 0.21
N VAL A 633 27.42 -24.35 -0.52
CA VAL A 633 27.21 -23.73 -1.83
C VAL A 633 25.93 -22.89 -1.77
N PRO A 634 25.94 -21.60 -2.17
CA PRO A 634 24.72 -20.79 -2.20
C PRO A 634 23.67 -21.40 -3.11
N ILE A 635 22.40 -21.38 -2.70
CA ILE A 635 21.27 -21.80 -3.54
C ILE A 635 20.51 -20.59 -4.10
N GLU A 636 19.81 -20.79 -5.22
CA GLU A 636 18.93 -19.75 -5.77
C GLU A 636 17.79 -19.42 -4.80
N HIS A 637 17.29 -18.18 -4.83
CA HIS A 637 16.11 -17.83 -4.05
C HIS A 637 14.87 -18.61 -4.54
N LYS A 638 14.27 -19.36 -3.62
CA LYS A 638 13.04 -20.15 -3.80
C LYS A 638 11.83 -19.41 -3.21
N ARG A 639 10.74 -19.37 -3.97
CA ARG A 639 9.45 -18.75 -3.58
C ARG A 639 8.93 -19.21 -2.21
N ILE A 640 8.73 -20.52 -2.02
CA ILE A 640 7.92 -21.05 -0.90
C ILE A 640 8.67 -21.06 0.44
N GLN A 641 9.89 -21.59 0.46
CA GLN A 641 10.74 -21.71 1.65
C GLN A 641 12.19 -21.56 1.19
N ALA A 642 13.01 -20.82 1.94
CA ALA A 642 14.37 -20.53 1.50
C ALA A 642 15.35 -21.68 1.80
N VAL A 643 15.16 -22.41 2.90
CA VAL A 643 15.97 -23.56 3.33
C VAL A 643 15.08 -24.76 3.65
N GLU A 644 15.21 -25.83 2.88
CA GLU A 644 14.53 -27.11 3.06
C GLU A 644 15.52 -28.11 3.68
N ALA A 645 15.47 -28.27 5.01
CA ALA A 645 16.48 -29.05 5.75
C ALA A 645 16.54 -30.54 5.34
N GLU A 646 15.41 -31.12 4.89
CA GLU A 646 15.35 -32.51 4.39
C GLU A 646 16.16 -32.71 3.10
N GLU A 647 16.34 -31.64 2.30
CA GLU A 647 17.16 -31.60 1.09
C GLU A 647 18.65 -31.33 1.37
N GLY A 648 19.10 -31.36 2.64
CA GLY A 648 20.48 -31.09 3.02
C GLY A 648 20.88 -29.62 2.87
N GLU A 649 19.91 -28.72 2.97
CA GLU A 649 20.11 -27.28 3.00
C GLU A 649 20.21 -26.75 4.43
N ILE A 650 20.90 -25.62 4.60
CA ILE A 650 21.11 -24.94 5.88
C ILE A 650 21.07 -23.43 5.70
N ALA A 651 20.64 -22.72 6.75
CA ALA A 651 20.90 -21.31 6.93
C ALA A 651 22.34 -21.10 7.44
N VAL A 652 23.00 -20.03 7.02
CA VAL A 652 24.36 -19.68 7.44
C VAL A 652 24.47 -18.17 7.61
N ASP A 653 24.99 -17.72 8.74
CA ASP A 653 25.17 -16.29 9.04
C ASP A 653 25.98 -15.57 7.95
N ASN A 654 25.46 -14.44 7.49
CA ASN A 654 26.04 -13.71 6.38
C ASN A 654 27.16 -12.77 6.90
N PRO A 655 28.43 -12.96 6.50
CA PRO A 655 29.52 -12.04 6.86
C PRO A 655 29.39 -10.67 6.17
N ASN A 656 28.43 -10.51 5.25
CA ASN A 656 28.02 -9.27 4.60
C ASN A 656 26.62 -8.82 5.08
N SER A 657 26.15 -9.28 6.24
CA SER A 657 24.85 -8.84 6.77
C SER A 657 24.84 -7.35 7.10
N GLY A 658 23.81 -6.66 6.63
CA GLY A 658 23.47 -5.30 7.05
C GLY A 658 22.39 -5.24 8.13
N ALA A 659 22.04 -6.36 8.77
CA ALA A 659 21.10 -6.33 9.89
C ALA A 659 21.76 -5.69 11.12
N ILE A 660 21.20 -4.59 11.62
CA ILE A 660 21.66 -3.90 12.83
C ILE A 660 20.99 -4.51 14.05
N TRP A 661 19.68 -4.71 14.00
CA TRP A 661 18.92 -5.50 14.97
C TRP A 661 17.66 -6.12 14.34
N HIS A 662 17.08 -7.10 15.03
CA HIS A 662 15.87 -7.83 14.64
C HIS A 662 14.92 -7.95 15.83
N TYR A 663 13.67 -7.52 15.67
CA TYR A 663 12.59 -7.80 16.60
C TYR A 663 11.56 -8.74 15.97
N ALA A 664 11.08 -9.68 16.77
CA ALA A 664 10.12 -10.73 16.41
C ALA A 664 9.42 -11.29 17.66
N MET A 665 10.16 -11.35 18.78
CA MET A 665 9.66 -11.67 20.12
C MET A 665 10.60 -11.05 21.18
N TYR A 666 10.09 -10.74 22.37
CA TYR A 666 10.89 -10.27 23.52
C TYR A 666 10.23 -10.67 24.85
N ASP A 667 10.83 -11.66 25.53
CA ASP A 667 10.55 -12.02 26.93
C ASP A 667 10.79 -10.80 27.83
N ALA A 668 9.72 -10.09 28.15
CA ALA A 668 9.71 -8.84 28.92
C ALA A 668 9.51 -9.11 30.41
N ASN A 669 8.79 -10.19 30.74
CA ASN A 669 8.51 -10.59 32.12
C ASN A 669 9.66 -11.40 32.77
N ALA A 670 10.55 -12.00 31.95
CA ALA A 670 11.73 -12.80 32.29
C ALA A 670 11.45 -14.16 32.96
N ASP A 671 10.31 -14.81 32.68
CA ASP A 671 9.99 -16.17 33.14
C ASP A 671 10.42 -17.29 32.17
N GLY A 672 10.61 -16.96 30.88
CA GLY A 672 11.12 -17.85 29.84
C GLY A 672 10.06 -18.63 29.05
N GLU A 673 8.77 -18.31 29.21
CA GLU A 673 7.77 -18.52 28.16
C GLU A 673 7.72 -17.27 27.24
N ILE A 674 6.76 -17.15 26.32
CA ILE A 674 6.53 -15.95 25.48
C ILE A 674 5.02 -15.76 25.40
N ASP A 675 4.53 -14.62 25.89
CA ASP A 675 3.12 -14.23 25.80
C ASP A 675 2.79 -13.60 24.42
N PHE A 676 1.49 -13.42 24.12
CA PHE A 676 1.04 -12.88 22.84
C PHE A 676 1.53 -11.44 22.63
N GLU A 677 1.46 -10.64 23.69
CA GLU A 677 1.90 -9.25 23.78
C GLU A 677 3.43 -9.10 23.70
N GLU A 678 4.17 -10.21 23.75
CA GLU A 678 5.63 -10.28 23.62
C GLU A 678 6.10 -10.67 22.20
N GLU A 679 5.20 -11.12 21.30
CA GLU A 679 5.48 -11.36 19.87
C GLU A 679 5.16 -10.13 18.99
N MET A 680 5.95 -9.94 17.93
CA MET A 680 5.62 -9.01 16.83
C MET A 680 4.79 -9.76 15.78
N HIS A 681 3.52 -9.39 15.60
CA HIS A 681 2.69 -10.02 14.57
C HIS A 681 2.93 -9.41 13.18
N ARG A 682 2.31 -10.01 12.16
CA ARG A 682 2.21 -9.43 10.82
C ARG A 682 1.71 -7.99 10.91
N THR A 683 2.25 -7.11 10.08
CA THR A 683 1.68 -5.78 9.88
C THR A 683 1.73 -5.32 8.43
N ILE A 684 0.79 -4.44 8.08
CA ILE A 684 0.82 -3.60 6.88
C ILE A 684 1.16 -2.13 7.23
N GLY A 685 1.11 -1.79 8.52
CA GLY A 685 1.44 -0.47 9.06
C GLY A 685 2.92 -0.14 8.87
N SER A 686 3.19 1.14 8.60
CA SER A 686 4.55 1.67 8.47
C SER A 686 4.98 2.35 9.78
N ILE A 687 6.28 2.64 9.89
CA ILE A 687 6.92 2.98 11.16
C ILE A 687 7.05 4.50 11.30
N ALA A 688 6.80 5.03 12.51
CA ALA A 688 7.13 6.41 12.87
C ALA A 688 8.26 6.44 13.90
N ILE A 689 9.26 7.30 13.71
CA ILE A 689 10.45 7.39 14.54
C ILE A 689 10.79 8.86 14.82
N LYS A 690 10.99 9.22 16.10
CA LYS A 690 11.41 10.55 16.52
C LYS A 690 12.26 10.44 17.78
N ASP A 691 13.29 11.29 17.92
CA ASP A 691 14.13 11.38 19.12
C ASP A 691 14.64 10.00 19.62
N ASP A 692 15.01 9.13 18.67
CA ASP A 692 15.40 7.71 18.80
C ASP A 692 14.32 6.74 19.34
N VAL A 693 13.08 7.19 19.56
CA VAL A 693 11.91 6.37 19.91
C VAL A 693 11.14 5.97 18.65
N LEU A 694 10.88 4.67 18.50
CA LEU A 694 10.17 4.03 17.38
C LEU A 694 8.79 3.56 17.85
N TYR A 695 7.75 3.83 17.05
CA TYR A 695 6.41 3.26 17.20
C TYR A 695 5.98 2.52 15.92
N VAL A 696 5.35 1.35 16.09
CA VAL A 696 4.68 0.59 15.03
C VAL A 696 3.44 -0.10 15.59
N ALA A 697 2.37 -0.17 14.80
CA ALA A 697 1.19 -0.99 15.11
C ALA A 697 1.24 -2.31 14.30
N ASP A 698 0.79 -3.41 14.89
CA ASP A 698 0.59 -4.68 14.20
C ASP A 698 -0.88 -4.97 13.88
N PHE A 699 -1.10 -5.97 13.02
CA PHE A 699 -2.44 -6.31 12.54
C PHE A 699 -3.34 -6.86 13.66
N SER A 700 -2.76 -7.47 14.70
CA SER A 700 -3.51 -8.00 15.84
C SER A 700 -4.09 -6.89 16.74
N GLY A 701 -3.59 -5.66 16.61
CA GLY A 701 -3.98 -4.51 17.45
C GLY A 701 -2.91 -4.08 18.45
N LEU A 702 -1.73 -4.69 18.44
CA LEU A 702 -0.64 -4.34 19.35
C LEU A 702 0.15 -3.13 18.84
N VAL A 703 0.42 -2.19 19.74
CA VAL A 703 1.32 -1.05 19.54
C VAL A 703 2.65 -1.35 20.22
N HIS A 704 3.72 -1.45 19.43
CA HIS A 704 5.07 -1.74 19.90
C HIS A 704 5.89 -0.46 19.93
N CYS A 705 6.48 -0.14 21.10
CA CYS A 705 7.40 0.98 21.28
C CYS A 705 8.83 0.46 21.52
N LEU A 706 9.81 0.93 20.74
CA LEU A 706 11.20 0.46 20.78
C LEU A 706 12.23 1.59 20.68
N ASP A 707 13.46 1.33 21.10
CA ASP A 707 14.64 2.15 20.78
C ASP A 707 15.07 1.89 19.33
N ALA A 708 15.14 2.94 18.51
CA ALA A 708 15.52 2.84 17.10
C ALA A 708 16.99 2.41 16.88
N ASN A 709 17.89 2.69 17.83
CA ASN A 709 19.26 2.18 17.80
C ASN A 709 19.37 0.74 18.30
N GLY A 710 18.50 0.35 19.22
CA GLY A 710 18.65 -0.88 19.99
C GLY A 710 19.98 -0.89 20.76
N LYS A 711 20.48 -2.07 21.09
CA LYS A 711 21.71 -2.21 21.89
C LYS A 711 22.46 -3.50 21.58
N ASP A 712 23.77 -3.40 21.40
CA ASP A 712 24.69 -4.53 21.20
C ASP A 712 24.26 -5.49 20.06
N GLY A 713 23.52 -4.98 19.06
CA GLY A 713 22.98 -5.74 17.93
C GLY A 713 21.60 -6.36 18.17
N GLN A 714 20.91 -6.00 19.25
CA GLN A 714 19.59 -6.50 19.65
C GLN A 714 18.59 -5.34 19.76
N PRO A 715 17.27 -5.59 19.59
CA PRO A 715 16.25 -4.58 19.87
C PRO A 715 16.23 -4.24 21.37
N VAL A 716 15.71 -3.07 21.71
CA VAL A 716 15.30 -2.73 23.07
C VAL A 716 13.85 -2.31 23.00
N VAL A 717 12.96 -3.15 23.55
CA VAL A 717 11.54 -2.81 23.67
C VAL A 717 11.35 -1.90 24.88
N HIS A 718 10.52 -0.89 24.73
CA HIS A 718 10.09 0.00 25.82
C HIS A 718 8.78 -0.49 26.42
N PHE A 719 7.79 -0.77 25.56
CA PHE A 719 6.53 -1.41 25.93
C PHE A 719 5.80 -1.98 24.70
N THR A 720 4.85 -2.87 24.96
CA THR A 720 3.74 -3.21 24.05
C THR A 720 2.44 -2.74 24.71
N TYR A 721 1.46 -2.29 23.91
CA TYR A 721 0.09 -1.97 24.36
C TYR A 721 -0.94 -2.63 23.43
N ASP A 722 -2.02 -3.19 23.97
CA ASP A 722 -3.09 -3.81 23.19
C ASP A 722 -4.28 -2.84 23.04
N MET A 723 -4.58 -2.44 21.80
CA MET A 723 -5.74 -1.57 21.49
C MET A 723 -7.07 -2.35 21.42
N LEU A 724 -7.06 -3.68 21.64
CA LEU A 724 -8.22 -4.58 21.64
C LEU A 724 -8.96 -4.70 20.29
N ALA A 725 -8.46 -4.05 19.24
CA ALA A 725 -9.01 -4.04 17.88
C ALA A 725 -7.88 -4.01 16.82
N GLN A 726 -8.10 -4.68 15.69
CA GLN A 726 -7.10 -4.83 14.62
C GLN A 726 -6.71 -3.49 14.00
N SER A 727 -5.41 -3.26 13.77
CA SER A 727 -4.91 -2.02 13.14
C SER A 727 -4.35 -2.25 11.74
N TRP A 728 -4.74 -1.34 10.84
CA TRP A 728 -4.31 -1.29 9.44
C TRP A 728 -3.49 -0.02 9.15
N GLY A 729 -3.50 0.94 10.08
CA GLY A 729 -2.86 2.24 9.93
C GLY A 729 -1.37 2.24 10.27
N SER A 730 -0.75 3.41 10.12
CA SER A 730 0.59 3.70 10.65
C SER A 730 0.47 4.73 11.78
N PRO A 731 1.38 4.77 12.76
CA PRO A 731 1.38 5.83 13.76
C PRO A 731 1.66 7.22 13.17
N LEU A 732 1.21 8.26 13.88
CA LEU A 732 1.54 9.66 13.66
C LEU A 732 2.19 10.20 14.93
N ILE A 733 3.39 10.81 14.85
CA ILE A 733 4.01 11.49 16.01
C ILE A 733 4.00 13.01 15.76
N ALA A 734 3.18 13.75 16.48
CA ALA A 734 2.98 15.20 16.30
C ALA A 734 2.60 15.90 17.61
N ASP A 735 2.94 17.19 17.77
CA ASP A 735 2.69 18.02 18.97
C ASP A 735 3.02 17.34 20.33
N GLY A 736 4.05 16.48 20.37
CA GLY A 736 4.44 15.73 21.57
C GLY A 736 3.58 14.52 21.92
N HIS A 737 2.79 14.01 20.97
CA HIS A 737 1.87 12.89 21.14
C HIS A 737 1.98 11.87 20.00
N VAL A 738 1.49 10.66 20.23
CA VAL A 738 1.37 9.60 19.22
C VAL A 738 -0.11 9.27 18.99
N PHE A 739 -0.54 9.22 17.73
CA PHE A 739 -1.92 8.92 17.34
C PHE A 739 -1.94 7.67 16.46
N ILE A 740 -2.80 6.70 16.81
CA ILE A 740 -2.97 5.40 16.11
C ILE A 740 -4.47 5.11 16.03
N GLY A 741 -4.94 4.49 14.93
CA GLY A 741 -6.35 4.13 14.73
C GLY A 741 -6.55 2.65 14.40
N ASP A 742 -7.76 2.15 14.64
CA ASP A 742 -8.14 0.74 14.56
C ASP A 742 -9.44 0.47 13.76
N GLU A 743 -9.82 -0.81 13.67
CA GLU A 743 -11.02 -1.25 12.94
C GLU A 743 -12.37 -0.99 13.65
N ASP A 744 -12.45 -0.92 14.98
CA ASP A 744 -13.68 -0.50 15.68
C ASP A 744 -13.92 1.02 15.54
N GLY A 745 -12.86 1.74 15.16
CA GLY A 745 -12.87 3.15 14.79
C GLY A 745 -12.47 4.07 15.92
N ASP A 746 -11.79 3.54 16.94
CA ASP A 746 -11.16 4.35 17.97
C ASP A 746 -9.82 4.92 17.48
N VAL A 747 -9.33 5.91 18.24
CA VAL A 747 -8.05 6.58 18.00
C VAL A 747 -7.36 6.71 19.34
N ALA A 748 -6.38 5.84 19.59
CA ALA A 748 -5.55 5.86 20.78
C ALA A 748 -4.55 7.01 20.69
N ILE A 749 -4.47 7.82 21.76
CA ILE A 749 -3.57 8.96 21.88
C ILE A 749 -2.62 8.71 23.04
N PHE A 750 -1.30 8.69 22.79
CA PHE A 750 -0.27 8.56 23.82
C PHE A 750 0.49 9.90 23.99
N GLU A 751 0.96 10.22 25.20
CA GLU A 751 2.03 11.21 25.36
C GLU A 751 3.32 10.62 24.78
N PHE A 752 4.06 11.36 23.95
CA PHE A 752 5.24 10.80 23.27
C PHE A 752 6.40 10.57 24.26
N GLY A 753 6.85 9.32 24.39
CA GLY A 753 8.01 8.96 25.20
C GLY A 753 8.09 7.45 25.50
N PRO A 754 9.30 6.90 25.74
CA PRO A 754 9.49 5.47 26.02
C PRO A 754 8.89 5.03 27.36
N GLU A 755 8.60 5.95 28.28
CA GLU A 755 7.92 5.66 29.55
C GLU A 755 6.38 5.69 29.48
N ASN A 756 5.79 6.14 28.38
CA ASN A 756 4.36 6.42 28.28
C ASN A 756 3.59 5.24 27.68
N ASN A 757 3.47 4.16 28.46
CA ASN A 757 2.97 2.86 28.00
C ASN A 757 1.43 2.71 27.94
N GLU A 758 0.68 3.76 28.24
CA GLU A 758 -0.80 3.77 28.28
C GLU A 758 -1.30 5.00 27.48
N PRO A 759 -2.42 4.91 26.75
CA PRO A 759 -3.02 6.07 26.12
C PRO A 759 -3.58 7.06 27.16
N ILE A 760 -3.46 8.35 26.87
CA ILE A 760 -4.05 9.44 27.66
C ILE A 760 -5.53 9.67 27.35
N GLU A 761 -6.00 9.23 26.17
CA GLU A 761 -7.39 9.28 25.71
C GLU A 761 -7.59 8.32 24.51
N GLU A 762 -8.81 7.81 24.33
CA GLU A 762 -9.24 6.95 23.21
C GLU A 762 -10.53 7.51 22.60
N ILE A 763 -10.52 7.90 21.32
CA ILE A 763 -11.62 8.69 20.73
C ILE A 763 -12.31 8.03 19.54
N ASN A 764 -13.49 7.47 19.79
CA ASN A 764 -14.30 6.81 18.77
C ASN A 764 -14.79 7.76 17.65
N MET A 765 -14.38 7.44 16.42
CA MET A 765 -14.75 8.13 15.17
C MET A 765 -16.03 7.56 14.53
N GLY A 766 -16.74 6.66 15.21
CA GLY A 766 -18.05 6.13 14.81
C GLY A 766 -18.04 5.15 13.63
N SER A 767 -16.87 4.90 13.03
CA SER A 767 -16.57 3.90 12.02
C SER A 767 -15.06 3.70 11.92
N SER A 768 -14.64 2.49 11.57
CA SER A 768 -13.25 2.04 11.34
C SER A 768 -12.31 3.09 10.76
N VAL A 769 -11.12 3.22 11.36
CA VAL A 769 -10.01 4.10 10.98
C VAL A 769 -8.88 3.25 10.40
N TYR A 770 -9.12 2.62 9.24
CA TYR A 770 -8.08 1.88 8.52
C TYR A 770 -6.96 2.76 7.94
N SER A 771 -7.14 4.09 7.96
CA SER A 771 -6.23 5.07 7.38
C SER A 771 -5.26 5.62 8.44
N THR A 772 -4.03 5.91 8.04
CA THR A 772 -3.04 6.62 8.87
C THR A 772 -3.53 8.04 9.19
N PRO A 773 -3.59 8.46 10.47
CA PRO A 773 -3.79 9.85 10.84
C PRO A 773 -2.67 10.74 10.29
N VAL A 774 -3.02 11.96 9.87
CA VAL A 774 -2.05 12.95 9.36
C VAL A 774 -2.26 14.28 10.06
N ALA A 775 -1.19 14.96 10.46
CA ALA A 775 -1.25 16.34 10.91
C ALA A 775 -0.59 17.27 9.88
N ALA A 776 -1.26 18.38 9.57
CA ALA A 776 -0.75 19.45 8.71
C ALA A 776 -1.40 20.78 9.11
N ASN A 777 -0.71 21.91 8.91
CA ASN A 777 -1.26 23.27 9.05
C ASN A 777 -2.02 23.56 10.38
N GLY A 778 -1.65 22.90 11.48
CA GLY A 778 -2.29 23.06 12.81
C GLY A 778 -3.53 22.17 13.05
N ARG A 779 -3.84 21.24 12.14
CA ARG A 779 -5.01 20.34 12.17
C ARG A 779 -4.59 18.88 12.17
N ILE A 780 -5.45 18.00 12.71
CA ILE A 780 -5.39 16.55 12.46
C ILE A 780 -6.45 16.20 11.41
N TYR A 781 -6.07 15.38 10.44
CA TYR A 781 -6.91 14.82 9.40
C TYR A 781 -7.03 13.31 9.59
N ILE A 782 -8.26 12.83 9.75
CA ILE A 782 -8.57 11.41 9.97
C ILE A 782 -9.61 10.96 8.94
N SER A 783 -9.23 9.99 8.13
CA SER A 783 -10.13 9.30 7.20
C SER A 783 -10.68 8.03 7.84
N THR A 784 -11.93 8.05 8.27
CA THR A 784 -12.68 6.81 8.52
C THR A 784 -12.99 6.12 7.19
N LYS A 785 -13.53 4.91 7.27
CA LYS A 785 -14.13 4.17 6.15
C LYS A 785 -14.96 5.03 5.18
N ASP A 786 -15.74 5.99 5.70
CA ASP A 786 -16.71 6.79 4.92
C ASP A 786 -16.62 8.32 5.05
N LYS A 787 -15.71 8.88 5.86
CA LYS A 787 -15.59 10.34 6.09
C LYS A 787 -14.15 10.77 6.31
N LEU A 788 -13.82 11.95 5.78
CA LEU A 788 -12.66 12.74 6.16
C LEU A 788 -13.10 13.73 7.23
N PHE A 789 -12.42 13.77 8.37
CA PHE A 789 -12.60 14.78 9.41
C PHE A 789 -11.37 15.69 9.47
N ALA A 790 -11.59 16.99 9.69
CA ALA A 790 -10.56 17.94 10.07
C ALA A 790 -10.80 18.40 11.52
N ILE A 791 -9.78 18.25 12.36
CA ILE A 791 -9.87 18.37 13.81
C ILE A 791 -8.89 19.45 14.28
N GLU A 792 -9.40 20.48 14.97
CA GLU A 792 -8.65 21.68 15.39
C GLU A 792 -9.18 22.20 16.75
N LYS A 793 -8.34 22.88 17.54
CA LYS A 793 -8.79 23.53 18.79
C LYS A 793 -9.68 24.75 18.48
N GLN A 794 -10.89 24.81 19.05
CA GLN A 794 -11.91 25.85 18.82
C GLN A 794 -11.99 26.94 19.92
#